data_AF-A0A537DVE7-F1
#
_entry.id   AF-A0A537DVE7-F1
#
_cell.length_a   1.000
_cell.length_b   1.000
_cell.length_c   1.000
_cell.angle_alpha   90.00
_cell.angle_beta   90.00
_cell.angle_gamma   90.00
#
_symmetry.space_group_name_H-M   'P 1'
#
loop_
_entity.id
_entity.type
_entity.pdbx_description
1 polymer ?
#
loop_
_entity_poly.entity_id
_entity_poly.type
_entity_poly.pdbx_seq_one_letter_code
_entity_poly.pdbx_strand_id
1 'polypeptide(L)'
;MNFKSIIPILALFVLTLSVTSLPGLVYGDPVPTNGTTPATQWVPAGPASSVIRYQMYTSDSDELNAMCVGQPSTCVPALDIPDVPIPGSALSPASGCTANCAISDARFWVTNPTQQLGQLQVDFNHAATFWGVTFCNGKDGVTAGAVVCPDAPGGGNIAATCPGATPANDCTKAAINIRQGISSLIDKVAVTIADIGAIGPGAAPMDNPLTPASNVLHSGYPNDNNNPCTVAPAGGCTPGLANCGAAAGGACNPTGPYCVTTGAVTDYPRNPDGSCPAGTFPVGGVSSWDKLATGTAISAYHYATDTTDSLGFVNPGQVDFCRAADHFIAAGLATGKNAACELTGETAALSGGTIVFYGRNSLGRHNLSVGLDAAMCELFNLGSTSCTQVSLTIISLAQAHPLVFTTGCKSATEPGCQTVGPNTGWNLYAGGFFFPTPTPDNQWGIYDSSFASDFCGGQPGLEPSNYDFVCNTKMDIYQEQSQFLSTPAAAESSLQTAMDIFGNHTIIDVTWTPSVQYSYLKNWLEVSNAAGIGVAQGNVWSLLNMWNPNPVVSGPTIRWGQKDATTTLNPFSFNTVVEADIVVEVYDSLLVTNPFSPTQVVGWMVNSYQLIPGGGTNCPTSYTNGRGTFAVGACVKMVMRGDIPWHDIYNCAASDAVCLTSHTVTASDVKFSFANFNATGGLVSPSTANTIDVVYSPSVLPSSAYGPSGGAAGAGVTETFFIYLHSLNAWALNDIVGVPIVPQRIWVSASAPVQSNGVVAPCTSIGTLSCTVDPAFTGGATSDPILAHKFIGSGPWVCASGELGVSGTVYGGGCTFNADGSPGSQAVPVGGTAVLRKFENSATLNGLDPNQAYFRSKEKFQQFQWAAYPSGNAATTGGIISAINACKASATAIGGKVAYAACQHWNTADTGIICVATAGNCNVATDWAGGRGTLPTNFGPVVTQIGQWIGKGQWTFGVASYASLAGVQLAPQTLADHGNCYENNVLSPSATTISTTVGTSASVSVQVAVSGLPDKLCPGSVVVNLSTVQTTGLTASVSPTPFTLTQASPSQATTLTVSAAAAGTYTVIFVSSETWPATTATPAGNGVTIVYTVTITVTVT
;
A
#
# COMPACT_ATOMS: atom_id res chain seq x y z
N MET A 1 17.68 41.17 42.24
CA MET A 1 18.01 40.05 41.32
C MET A 1 18.35 40.64 39.97
N ASN A 2 19.47 40.21 39.37
CA ASN A 2 20.14 40.91 38.26
C ASN A 2 19.60 40.41 36.91
N PHE A 3 19.08 41.31 36.07
CA PHE A 3 18.49 41.02 34.74
C PHE A 3 19.46 40.34 33.75
N LYS A 4 20.77 40.35 34.02
CA LYS A 4 21.79 39.72 33.16
C LYS A 4 21.84 38.19 33.26
N SER A 5 21.22 37.57 34.26
CA SER A 5 21.18 36.09 34.41
C SER A 5 19.91 35.46 33.83
N ILE A 6 18.91 36.26 33.47
CA ILE A 6 17.62 35.77 32.92
C ILE A 6 17.74 35.47 31.42
N ILE A 7 18.56 36.22 30.68
CA ILE A 7 18.71 36.07 29.22
C ILE A 7 19.33 34.71 28.81
N PRO A 8 20.41 34.20 29.44
CA PRO A 8 20.92 32.87 29.08
C PRO A 8 19.97 31.73 29.50
N ILE A 9 19.19 31.91 30.57
CA ILE A 9 18.19 30.91 31.00
C ILE A 9 16.97 30.93 30.07
N LEU A 10 16.52 32.10 29.60
CA LEU A 10 15.45 32.21 28.60
C LEU A 10 15.91 31.68 27.24
N ALA A 11 17.17 31.91 26.85
CA ALA A 11 17.74 31.34 25.63
C ALA A 11 17.87 29.81 25.73
N LEU A 12 18.22 29.27 26.90
CA LEU A 12 18.21 27.82 27.16
C LEU A 12 16.79 27.27 27.12
N PHE A 13 15.81 27.96 27.72
CA PHE A 13 14.40 27.54 27.76
C PHE A 13 13.74 27.62 26.38
N VAL A 14 14.05 28.64 25.59
CA VAL A 14 13.59 28.79 24.20
C VAL A 14 14.26 27.76 23.31
N LEU A 15 15.57 27.49 23.45
CA LEU A 15 16.21 26.40 22.70
C LEU A 15 15.63 25.04 23.09
N THR A 16 15.37 24.76 24.37
CA THR A 16 14.78 23.48 24.79
C THR A 16 13.31 23.32 24.41
N LEU A 17 12.51 24.41 24.39
CA LEU A 17 11.11 24.34 23.92
C LEU A 17 10.98 24.33 22.40
N SER A 18 11.95 24.85 21.64
CA SER A 18 11.95 24.75 20.17
C SER A 18 12.36 23.37 19.63
N VAL A 19 12.86 22.48 20.48
CA VAL A 19 13.17 21.08 20.12
C VAL A 19 11.99 20.14 20.43
N THR A 20 10.99 20.60 21.21
CA THR A 20 9.82 19.79 21.60
C THR A 20 8.54 20.07 20.81
N SER A 21 8.59 20.86 19.74
CA SER A 21 7.43 21.15 18.87
C SER A 21 7.62 20.76 17.41
N LEU A 22 8.48 19.78 17.14
CA LEU A 22 8.50 19.07 15.85
C LEU A 22 7.43 17.96 15.88
N PRO A 23 6.56 17.85 14.87
CA PRO A 23 5.74 16.65 14.70
C PRO A 23 6.66 15.46 14.38
N GLY A 24 6.51 14.36 15.13
CA GLY A 24 7.02 13.03 14.78
C GLY A 24 8.52 12.92 14.52
N LEU A 25 9.34 12.92 15.58
CA LEU A 25 10.66 12.29 15.51
C LEU A 25 10.46 10.77 15.42
N VAL A 26 10.42 10.31 14.17
CA VAL A 26 10.85 9.01 13.66
C VAL A 26 11.58 8.19 14.73
N TYR A 27 11.01 7.04 15.10
CA TYR A 27 11.78 5.97 15.70
C TYR A 27 12.88 5.64 14.69
N GLY A 28 14.09 6.10 14.98
CA GLY A 28 15.24 5.83 14.14
C GLY A 28 15.45 4.34 14.13
N ASP A 29 15.10 3.68 13.01
CA ASP A 29 15.58 2.35 12.74
C ASP A 29 17.11 2.37 12.92
N PRO A 30 17.70 1.36 13.58
CA PRO A 30 19.11 1.35 13.90
C PRO A 30 19.94 1.53 12.62
N VAL A 31 21.02 2.30 12.75
CA VAL A 31 22.10 2.38 11.78
C VAL A 31 22.41 0.97 11.27
N PRO A 32 22.47 0.71 9.95
CA PRO A 32 22.67 -0.63 9.42
C PRO A 32 24.01 -1.18 9.92
N THR A 33 23.96 -2.08 10.90
CA THR A 33 25.12 -2.85 11.34
C THR A 33 25.01 -4.26 10.78
N ASN A 34 25.88 -4.57 9.81
CA ASN A 34 26.15 -5.91 9.24
C ASN A 34 24.95 -6.68 8.66
N GLY A 35 24.24 -6.11 7.68
CA GLY A 35 23.26 -6.84 6.85
C GLY A 35 23.77 -7.12 5.42
N THR A 36 23.33 -8.23 4.83
CA THR A 36 23.56 -8.70 3.44
C THR A 36 22.69 -7.98 2.39
N THR A 37 22.27 -6.74 2.63
CA THR A 37 21.26 -6.01 1.82
C THR A 37 21.76 -4.63 1.36
N PRO A 38 21.55 -4.24 0.08
CA PRO A 38 21.64 -2.85 -0.34
C PRO A 38 20.63 -1.98 0.44
N ALA A 39 20.98 -0.74 0.81
CA ALA A 39 19.98 0.19 1.35
C ALA A 39 18.95 0.56 0.28
N THR A 40 17.67 0.42 0.65
CA THR A 40 16.52 0.66 -0.22
C THR A 40 16.09 2.12 -0.06
N GLN A 41 16.23 2.93 -1.11
CA GLN A 41 15.71 4.31 -1.18
C GLN A 41 14.77 4.42 -2.39
N TRP A 42 13.71 5.21 -2.28
CA TRP A 42 12.75 5.42 -3.39
C TRP A 42 12.78 6.85 -3.93
N VAL A 43 12.33 7.01 -5.17
CA VAL A 43 12.00 8.32 -5.79
C VAL A 43 10.59 8.27 -6.39
N PRO A 44 9.82 9.38 -6.35
CA PRO A 44 8.51 9.47 -7.01
C PRO A 44 8.69 9.79 -8.50
N ALA A 45 9.58 9.06 -9.16
CA ALA A 45 9.82 9.15 -10.59
C ALA A 45 9.11 7.99 -11.30
N GLY A 46 8.84 8.19 -12.58
CA GLY A 46 8.22 7.20 -13.45
C GLY A 46 9.12 5.99 -13.68
N PRO A 47 8.59 4.95 -14.36
CA PRO A 47 9.24 3.67 -14.50
C PRO A 47 10.62 3.76 -15.17
N ALA A 48 11.62 3.15 -14.54
CA ALA A 48 12.98 3.02 -15.08
C ALA A 48 13.10 1.87 -16.10
N SER A 49 12.32 0.81 -15.92
CA SER A 49 12.23 -0.29 -16.90
C SER A 49 11.20 0.02 -17.99
N SER A 50 11.31 -0.60 -19.18
CA SER A 50 10.41 -0.29 -20.31
C SER A 50 9.21 -1.22 -20.41
N VAL A 51 9.28 -2.42 -19.83
CA VAL A 51 8.23 -3.42 -19.85
C VAL A 51 8.14 -4.14 -18.50
N ILE A 52 6.92 -4.43 -18.05
CA ILE A 52 6.66 -5.44 -17.02
C ILE A 52 5.95 -6.62 -17.66
N ARG A 53 6.40 -7.82 -17.31
CA ARG A 53 5.73 -9.07 -17.66
C ARG A 53 5.33 -9.79 -16.38
N TYR A 54 4.03 -9.85 -16.13
CA TYR A 54 3.42 -10.69 -15.12
C TYR A 54 3.31 -12.12 -15.66
N GLN A 55 3.77 -13.10 -14.88
CA GLN A 55 3.72 -14.51 -15.22
C GLN A 55 2.91 -15.27 -14.17
N MET A 56 1.82 -15.92 -14.60
CA MET A 56 0.88 -16.58 -13.69
C MET A 56 1.31 -18.02 -13.38
N TYR A 57 1.29 -18.39 -12.10
CA TYR A 57 1.62 -19.70 -11.59
C TYR A 57 0.43 -20.35 -10.87
N THR A 58 0.58 -21.61 -10.49
CA THR A 58 -0.44 -22.43 -9.79
C THR A 58 -0.27 -22.44 -8.28
N SER A 59 0.91 -22.08 -7.80
CA SER A 59 1.26 -22.14 -6.39
C SER A 59 2.52 -21.34 -6.09
N ASP A 60 2.68 -21.05 -4.80
CA ASP A 60 3.89 -20.46 -4.21
C ASP A 60 5.16 -21.26 -4.58
N SER A 61 5.06 -22.59 -4.60
CA SER A 61 6.19 -23.46 -4.94
C SER A 61 6.59 -23.34 -6.40
N ASP A 62 5.62 -23.28 -7.32
CA ASP A 62 5.89 -23.18 -8.76
C ASP A 62 6.56 -21.85 -9.12
N GLU A 63 6.10 -20.77 -8.50
CA GLU A 63 6.70 -19.44 -8.67
C GLU A 63 8.12 -19.38 -8.09
N LEU A 64 8.32 -19.83 -6.85
CA LEU A 64 9.64 -19.86 -6.22
C LEU A 64 10.62 -20.78 -6.97
N ASN A 65 10.14 -21.88 -7.54
CA ASN A 65 10.93 -22.75 -8.41
C ASN A 65 11.35 -22.03 -9.70
N ALA A 66 10.46 -21.23 -10.29
CA ALA A 66 10.80 -20.40 -11.44
C ALA A 66 11.80 -19.28 -11.09
N MET A 67 11.77 -18.81 -9.84
CA MET A 67 12.80 -17.93 -9.29
C MET A 67 14.08 -18.68 -8.87
N CYS A 68 14.09 -20.02 -8.89
CA CYS A 68 15.18 -20.89 -8.42
C CYS A 68 15.51 -20.78 -6.92
N VAL A 69 14.57 -20.35 -6.08
CA VAL A 69 14.73 -20.33 -4.62
C VAL A 69 14.74 -21.77 -4.06
N GLY A 70 15.72 -22.11 -3.22
CA GLY A 70 15.90 -23.49 -2.71
C GLY A 70 16.40 -24.50 -3.75
N GLN A 71 16.58 -24.08 -5.01
CA GLN A 71 16.99 -24.95 -6.12
C GLN A 71 18.51 -25.01 -6.28
N PRO A 72 19.06 -26.07 -6.91
CA PRO A 72 20.50 -26.18 -7.18
C PRO A 72 21.07 -24.94 -7.87
N SER A 73 22.35 -24.65 -7.63
CA SER A 73 23.05 -23.48 -8.19
C SER A 73 23.10 -23.45 -9.73
N THR A 74 22.79 -24.57 -10.39
CA THR A 74 22.67 -24.69 -11.86
C THR A 74 21.32 -24.22 -12.40
N CYS A 75 20.32 -24.00 -11.55
CA CYS A 75 19.01 -23.51 -11.98
C CYS A 75 19.14 -22.06 -12.50
N VAL A 76 18.52 -21.82 -13.66
CA VAL A 76 18.51 -20.51 -14.33
C VAL A 76 17.17 -19.82 -14.05
N PRO A 77 17.16 -18.70 -13.33
CA PRO A 77 15.92 -18.03 -12.95
C PRO A 77 15.12 -17.53 -14.16
N ALA A 78 13.85 -17.91 -14.23
CA ALA A 78 12.89 -17.44 -15.21
C ALA A 78 12.21 -16.12 -14.79
N LEU A 79 12.28 -15.78 -13.49
CA LEU A 79 11.74 -14.57 -12.87
C LEU A 79 12.85 -13.64 -12.37
N ASP A 80 12.50 -12.37 -12.15
CA ASP A 80 13.34 -11.35 -11.53
C ASP A 80 12.94 -11.08 -10.08
N ILE A 81 11.63 -11.04 -9.84
CA ILE A 81 10.99 -10.82 -8.54
C ILE A 81 9.76 -11.75 -8.42
N PRO A 82 9.50 -12.33 -7.23
CA PRO A 82 8.27 -13.05 -6.93
C PRO A 82 7.26 -12.19 -6.15
N ASP A 83 5.97 -12.52 -6.21
CA ASP A 83 4.93 -12.01 -5.31
C ASP A 83 4.76 -12.86 -4.03
N VAL A 84 5.54 -13.95 -3.93
CA VAL A 84 5.56 -14.90 -2.81
C VAL A 84 6.80 -14.72 -1.91
N PRO A 85 6.61 -14.73 -0.57
CA PRO A 85 7.72 -14.68 0.36
C PRO A 85 8.52 -15.99 0.37
N ILE A 86 9.81 -15.90 0.70
CA ILE A 86 10.68 -17.07 0.85
C ILE A 86 10.26 -17.88 2.08
N PRO A 87 9.93 -19.19 1.93
CA PRO A 87 9.60 -20.03 3.07
C PRO A 87 10.82 -20.27 3.96
N GLY A 88 10.62 -20.49 5.26
CA GLY A 88 11.70 -20.71 6.22
C GLY A 88 12.66 -21.84 5.81
N SER A 89 12.10 -22.90 5.23
CA SER A 89 12.80 -24.07 4.68
C SER A 89 13.73 -23.76 3.50
N ALA A 90 13.58 -22.61 2.85
CA ALA A 90 14.46 -22.14 1.77
C ALA A 90 15.25 -20.88 2.13
N LEU A 91 14.96 -20.22 3.25
CA LEU A 91 15.53 -18.93 3.61
C LEU A 91 16.95 -19.05 4.18
N SER A 92 17.10 -19.70 5.35
CA SER A 92 18.36 -19.73 6.10
C SER A 92 18.52 -21.04 6.91
N PRO A 93 19.75 -21.45 7.25
CA PRO A 93 19.96 -22.60 8.12
C PRO A 93 19.28 -22.47 9.49
N ALA A 94 19.19 -21.25 10.02
CA ALA A 94 18.52 -20.97 11.29
C ALA A 94 17.00 -21.20 11.23
N SER A 95 16.40 -21.14 10.04
CA SER A 95 14.97 -21.32 9.79
C SER A 95 14.62 -22.69 9.20
N GLY A 96 15.55 -23.65 9.25
CA GLY A 96 15.33 -25.04 8.80
C GLY A 96 15.79 -25.35 7.38
N CYS A 97 16.41 -24.41 6.66
CA CYS A 97 17.01 -24.71 5.36
C CYS A 97 18.26 -25.59 5.51
N THR A 98 18.27 -26.74 4.83
CA THR A 98 19.38 -27.71 4.90
C THR A 98 20.34 -27.64 3.72
N ALA A 99 19.93 -27.05 2.60
CA ALA A 99 20.75 -26.84 1.40
C ALA A 99 20.19 -25.71 0.53
N ASN A 100 21.04 -25.06 -0.27
CA ASN A 100 20.67 -24.00 -1.24
C ASN A 100 19.87 -22.84 -0.62
N CYS A 101 20.27 -22.41 0.58
CA CYS A 101 19.54 -21.36 1.31
C CYS A 101 19.67 -20.00 0.63
N ALA A 102 18.54 -19.33 0.43
CA ALA A 102 18.42 -18.07 -0.31
C ALA A 102 19.35 -16.98 0.24
N ILE A 103 19.50 -16.87 1.56
CA ILE A 103 20.38 -15.87 2.20
C ILE A 103 21.86 -16.02 1.82
N SER A 104 22.26 -17.22 1.41
CA SER A 104 23.63 -17.55 0.99
C SER A 104 23.76 -17.75 -0.52
N ASP A 105 22.67 -17.65 -1.26
CA ASP A 105 22.66 -17.90 -2.69
C ASP A 105 23.34 -16.77 -3.46
N ALA A 106 24.21 -17.13 -4.41
CA ALA A 106 24.93 -16.15 -5.21
C ALA A 106 24.02 -15.40 -6.18
N ARG A 107 22.83 -15.91 -6.51
CA ARG A 107 21.91 -15.37 -7.53
C ARG A 107 20.98 -14.28 -7.02
N PHE A 108 20.65 -14.28 -5.72
CA PHE A 108 19.60 -13.42 -5.18
C PHE A 108 20.11 -12.49 -4.08
N TRP A 109 19.46 -11.34 -3.99
CA TRP A 109 19.36 -10.59 -2.75
C TRP A 109 18.11 -11.05 -2.00
N VAL A 110 18.18 -10.99 -0.67
CA VAL A 110 17.04 -11.27 0.22
C VAL A 110 16.74 -10.00 0.99
N THR A 111 15.49 -9.54 0.96
CA THR A 111 15.10 -8.33 1.68
C THR A 111 15.29 -8.49 3.18
N ASN A 112 15.44 -7.37 3.88
CA ASN A 112 15.30 -7.38 5.34
C ASN A 112 13.90 -7.87 5.71
N PRO A 113 13.74 -8.61 6.82
CA PRO A 113 12.44 -9.02 7.29
C PRO A 113 11.58 -7.77 7.52
N THR A 114 10.46 -7.71 6.81
CA THR A 114 9.35 -6.85 7.21
C THR A 114 8.24 -7.76 7.67
N GLN A 115 7.65 -7.37 8.76
CA GLN A 115 6.49 -8.05 9.27
C GLN A 115 5.31 -7.68 8.36
N GLN A 116 4.61 -8.67 7.80
CA GLN A 116 3.53 -8.38 6.86
C GLN A 116 2.34 -7.79 7.62
N LEU A 117 1.70 -6.80 7.02
CA LEU A 117 0.40 -6.33 7.50
C LEU A 117 -0.65 -7.26 6.88
N GLY A 118 -1.03 -8.30 7.60
CA GLY A 118 -1.99 -9.28 7.08
C GLY A 118 -2.33 -10.34 8.11
N GLN A 119 -3.43 -11.04 7.85
CA GLN A 119 -3.95 -12.10 8.69
C GLN A 119 -4.27 -13.32 7.83
N LEU A 120 -3.84 -14.50 8.29
CA LEU A 120 -4.26 -15.78 7.74
C LEU A 120 -5.21 -16.45 8.74
N GLN A 121 -6.26 -17.05 8.20
CA GLN A 121 -7.43 -17.38 8.99
C GLN A 121 -8.23 -18.55 8.41
N VAL A 122 -9.15 -19.06 9.22
CA VAL A 122 -10.26 -19.91 8.80
C VAL A 122 -11.52 -19.06 8.75
N ASP A 123 -12.10 -18.97 7.56
CA ASP A 123 -13.33 -18.27 7.27
C ASP A 123 -14.54 -19.19 7.45
N PHE A 124 -15.61 -18.63 8.02
CA PHE A 124 -16.90 -19.31 8.14
C PHE A 124 -17.91 -18.59 7.25
N ASN A 125 -18.56 -19.32 6.35
CA ASN A 125 -19.68 -18.78 5.58
C ASN A 125 -20.90 -18.62 6.50
N HIS A 126 -21.22 -17.39 6.90
CA HIS A 126 -22.33 -17.13 7.81
C HIS A 126 -23.71 -17.23 7.14
N ALA A 127 -23.78 -17.24 5.81
CA ALA A 127 -25.00 -17.54 5.06
C ALA A 127 -25.26 -19.05 4.94
N ALA A 128 -24.26 -19.90 5.20
CA ALA A 128 -24.39 -21.35 5.08
C ALA A 128 -25.02 -22.00 6.33
N THR A 129 -25.52 -23.23 6.13
CA THR A 129 -26.00 -24.09 7.22
C THR A 129 -24.94 -25.15 7.52
N PHE A 130 -24.58 -25.31 8.80
CA PHE A 130 -23.61 -26.28 9.28
C PHE A 130 -24.32 -27.42 10.02
N TRP A 131 -24.32 -28.62 9.44
CA TRP A 131 -24.95 -29.82 10.02
C TRP A 131 -26.36 -29.56 10.59
N GLY A 132 -27.19 -28.84 9.83
CA GLY A 132 -28.57 -28.49 10.22
C GLY A 132 -28.73 -27.27 11.15
N VAL A 133 -27.63 -26.62 11.54
CA VAL A 133 -27.63 -25.36 12.29
C VAL A 133 -27.45 -24.18 11.33
N THR A 134 -28.43 -23.28 11.29
CA THR A 134 -28.39 -22.06 10.47
C THR A 134 -27.58 -20.96 11.16
N PHE A 135 -26.60 -20.37 10.47
CA PHE A 135 -25.78 -19.27 11.01
C PHE A 135 -26.43 -17.89 10.84
N CYS A 136 -27.36 -17.74 9.88
CA CYS A 136 -28.18 -16.53 9.72
C CYS A 136 -27.38 -15.23 9.60
N ASN A 137 -26.31 -15.26 8.82
CA ASN A 137 -25.38 -14.15 8.56
C ASN A 137 -24.76 -13.58 9.85
N GLY A 138 -24.51 -14.44 10.84
CA GLY A 138 -23.84 -14.03 12.09
C GLY A 138 -24.68 -13.12 12.97
N LYS A 139 -26.01 -13.08 12.77
CA LYS A 139 -26.93 -12.25 13.56
C LYS A 139 -27.10 -12.72 15.00
N ASP A 140 -27.25 -11.76 15.89
CA ASP A 140 -27.61 -11.99 17.28
C ASP A 140 -29.14 -12.16 17.45
N GLY A 141 -29.54 -12.92 18.47
CA GLY A 141 -30.95 -13.09 18.84
C GLY A 141 -31.75 -14.00 17.90
N VAL A 142 -31.09 -14.85 17.13
CA VAL A 142 -31.73 -15.79 16.20
C VAL A 142 -32.35 -16.95 16.98
N THR A 143 -33.67 -17.06 16.93
CA THR A 143 -34.44 -18.15 17.56
C THR A 143 -35.09 -19.03 16.50
N ALA A 144 -34.97 -20.36 16.66
CA ALA A 144 -35.50 -21.34 15.72
C ALA A 144 -36.99 -21.13 15.42
N GLY A 145 -37.37 -21.14 14.13
CA GLY A 145 -38.75 -20.98 13.66
C GLY A 145 -39.41 -19.61 13.88
N ALA A 146 -38.79 -18.70 14.65
CA ALA A 146 -39.29 -17.35 14.90
C ALA A 146 -38.60 -16.28 14.02
N VAL A 147 -37.31 -16.50 13.71
CA VAL A 147 -36.53 -15.62 12.85
C VAL A 147 -36.38 -16.24 11.47
N VAL A 148 -36.49 -15.39 10.45
CA VAL A 148 -36.31 -15.78 9.06
C VAL A 148 -35.05 -15.11 8.52
N CYS A 149 -34.13 -15.91 8.01
CA CYS A 149 -32.79 -15.51 7.60
C CYS A 149 -32.78 -15.32 6.07
N PRO A 150 -32.24 -14.22 5.55
CA PRO A 150 -32.28 -13.90 4.11
C PRO A 150 -31.23 -14.70 3.31
N ASP A 151 -31.15 -16.01 3.55
CA ASP A 151 -30.04 -16.86 3.13
C ASP A 151 -30.41 -17.73 1.91
N ALA A 152 -31.67 -17.66 1.43
CA ALA A 152 -32.05 -18.33 0.18
C ALA A 152 -31.68 -17.50 -1.05
N PRO A 153 -31.60 -18.13 -2.24
CA PRO A 153 -31.38 -17.41 -3.49
C PRO A 153 -32.29 -16.19 -3.65
N GLY A 154 -31.69 -15.03 -3.90
CA GLY A 154 -32.36 -13.73 -4.04
C GLY A 154 -32.69 -13.02 -2.72
N GLY A 155 -31.98 -13.38 -1.64
CA GLY A 155 -32.27 -12.84 -0.31
C GLY A 155 -33.59 -13.39 0.24
N GLY A 156 -33.99 -14.56 -0.27
CA GLY A 156 -35.18 -15.26 0.16
C GLY A 156 -35.03 -15.72 1.60
N ASN A 157 -36.18 -15.94 2.22
CA ASN A 157 -36.31 -16.05 3.65
C ASN A 157 -36.37 -17.54 4.06
N ILE A 158 -35.35 -18.05 4.77
CA ILE A 158 -35.34 -19.41 5.36
C ILE A 158 -35.62 -19.37 6.86
N ALA A 159 -36.39 -20.33 7.38
CA ALA A 159 -36.62 -20.43 8.81
C ALA A 159 -35.34 -20.90 9.53
N ALA A 160 -34.92 -20.20 10.58
CA ALA A 160 -33.77 -20.60 11.38
C ALA A 160 -33.99 -21.98 12.03
N THR A 161 -32.97 -22.83 12.02
CA THR A 161 -32.98 -24.16 12.64
C THR A 161 -31.72 -24.41 13.46
N CYS A 162 -31.90 -24.96 14.66
CA CYS A 162 -30.81 -25.40 15.54
C CYS A 162 -31.33 -26.53 16.46
N PRO A 163 -31.55 -27.73 15.91
CA PRO A 163 -32.15 -28.83 16.66
C PRO A 163 -31.28 -29.24 17.85
N GLY A 164 -31.88 -29.40 19.02
CA GLY A 164 -31.18 -29.92 20.20
C GLY A 164 -30.16 -28.96 20.84
N ALA A 165 -30.05 -27.72 20.36
CA ALA A 165 -29.16 -26.72 20.93
C ALA A 165 -29.46 -26.42 22.41
N THR A 166 -28.44 -26.03 23.17
CA THR A 166 -28.55 -25.60 24.56
C THR A 166 -27.97 -24.19 24.71
N PRO A 167 -28.78 -23.17 25.08
CA PRO A 167 -30.22 -23.20 25.37
C PRO A 167 -31.10 -23.58 24.17
N ALA A 168 -32.24 -24.20 24.44
CA ALA A 168 -33.16 -24.67 23.41
C ALA A 168 -33.61 -23.53 22.48
N ASN A 169 -33.57 -23.80 21.17
CA ASN A 169 -33.96 -22.89 20.08
C ASN A 169 -33.07 -21.65 19.89
N ASP A 170 -31.98 -21.47 20.64
CA ASP A 170 -31.05 -20.35 20.48
C ASP A 170 -30.01 -20.66 19.38
N CYS A 171 -30.32 -20.29 18.14
CA CYS A 171 -29.49 -20.62 16.99
C CYS A 171 -28.26 -19.73 16.90
N THR A 172 -28.31 -18.51 17.44
CA THR A 172 -27.11 -17.67 17.60
C THR A 172 -26.07 -18.39 18.44
N LYS A 173 -26.44 -18.89 19.63
CA LYS A 173 -25.49 -19.63 20.48
C LYS A 173 -25.06 -20.95 19.86
N ALA A 174 -25.95 -21.68 19.19
CA ALA A 174 -25.57 -22.92 18.52
C ALA A 174 -24.48 -22.68 17.46
N ALA A 175 -24.64 -21.64 16.64
CA ALA A 175 -23.68 -21.25 15.62
C ALA A 175 -22.33 -20.81 16.22
N ILE A 176 -22.36 -19.99 17.28
CA ILE A 176 -21.14 -19.59 18.01
C ILE A 176 -20.41 -20.82 18.57
N ASN A 177 -21.13 -21.76 19.18
CA ASN A 177 -20.54 -22.97 19.73
C ASN A 177 -19.84 -23.81 18.65
N ILE A 178 -20.44 -23.97 17.46
CA ILE A 178 -19.76 -24.71 16.36
C ILE A 178 -18.42 -24.06 16.02
N ARG A 179 -18.40 -22.73 15.83
CA ARG A 179 -17.17 -22.00 15.48
C ARG A 179 -16.12 -22.04 16.60
N GLN A 180 -16.53 -21.81 17.85
CA GLN A 180 -15.64 -21.93 19.02
C GLN A 180 -15.11 -23.35 19.20
N GLY A 181 -15.92 -24.37 18.91
CA GLY A 181 -15.51 -25.75 18.97
C GLY A 181 -14.42 -26.06 17.94
N ILE A 182 -14.59 -25.58 16.70
CA ILE A 182 -13.58 -25.68 15.64
C ILE A 182 -12.30 -24.96 16.04
N SER A 183 -12.40 -23.72 16.54
CA SER A 183 -11.24 -22.94 17.01
C SER A 183 -10.49 -23.56 18.18
N SER A 184 -11.19 -24.29 19.07
CA SER A 184 -10.56 -24.99 20.21
C SER A 184 -9.69 -26.17 19.78
N LEU A 185 -9.79 -26.63 18.52
CA LEU A 185 -8.92 -27.68 17.97
C LEU A 185 -7.56 -27.15 17.52
N ILE A 186 -7.40 -25.83 17.44
CA ILE A 186 -6.23 -25.16 16.87
C ILE A 186 -5.38 -24.56 18.00
N ASP A 187 -4.22 -25.14 18.28
CA ASP A 187 -3.20 -24.43 19.05
C ASP A 187 -2.42 -23.54 18.08
N LYS A 188 -2.77 -22.25 18.06
CA LYS A 188 -2.23 -21.27 17.12
C LYS A 188 -0.71 -21.11 17.25
N VAL A 189 -0.18 -21.23 18.47
CA VAL A 189 1.26 -21.16 18.72
C VAL A 189 1.92 -22.41 18.14
N ALA A 190 1.39 -23.59 18.45
CA ALA A 190 1.93 -24.84 17.93
C ALA A 190 1.83 -24.92 16.41
N VAL A 191 0.72 -24.50 15.78
CA VAL A 191 0.55 -24.44 14.32
C VAL A 191 1.61 -23.52 13.70
N THR A 192 1.79 -22.32 14.27
CA THR A 192 2.78 -21.35 13.76
C THR A 192 4.21 -21.91 13.88
N ILE A 193 4.53 -22.60 14.98
CA ILE A 193 5.86 -23.21 15.19
C ILE A 193 6.06 -24.42 14.28
N ALA A 194 5.06 -25.30 14.19
CA ALA A 194 5.11 -26.51 13.38
C ALA A 194 5.31 -26.16 11.89
N ASP A 195 4.70 -25.06 11.44
CA ASP A 195 4.76 -24.65 10.05
C ASP A 195 5.81 -23.56 9.75
N ILE A 196 6.73 -23.26 10.69
CA ILE A 196 7.78 -22.24 10.54
C ILE A 196 8.62 -22.44 9.26
N GLY A 197 8.74 -23.70 8.81
CA GLY A 197 9.38 -24.05 7.54
C GLY A 197 8.63 -23.56 6.30
N ALA A 198 7.31 -23.44 6.33
CA ALA A 198 6.51 -22.90 5.25
C ALA A 198 6.27 -21.38 5.39
N ILE A 199 6.02 -20.88 6.60
CA ILE A 199 5.58 -19.49 6.83
C ILE A 199 6.70 -18.52 7.23
N GLY A 200 7.90 -19.02 7.50
CA GLY A 200 9.10 -18.22 7.79
C GLY A 200 9.32 -17.93 9.29
N PRO A 201 10.57 -17.58 9.68
CA PRO A 201 10.98 -17.52 11.09
C PRO A 201 10.44 -16.33 11.89
N GLY A 202 9.86 -15.33 11.23
CA GLY A 202 9.24 -14.18 11.92
C GLY A 202 7.71 -14.23 11.96
N ALA A 203 7.10 -15.33 11.48
CA ALA A 203 5.65 -15.48 11.58
C ALA A 203 5.23 -15.48 13.05
N ALA A 204 4.10 -14.83 13.34
CA ALA A 204 3.59 -14.72 14.70
C ALA A 204 2.19 -15.31 14.78
N PRO A 205 1.89 -16.11 15.83
CA PRO A 205 0.53 -16.52 16.09
C PRO A 205 -0.34 -15.27 16.35
N MET A 206 -1.57 -15.31 15.88
CA MET A 206 -2.55 -14.26 16.08
C MET A 206 -3.74 -14.81 16.84
N ASP A 207 -4.42 -13.98 17.62
CA ASP A 207 -5.61 -14.45 18.33
C ASP A 207 -6.67 -13.37 18.53
N ASN A 208 -7.92 -13.83 18.62
CA ASN A 208 -9.10 -13.01 18.76
C ASN A 208 -9.52 -13.04 20.25
N PRO A 209 -9.57 -11.92 20.99
CA PRO A 209 -9.90 -10.59 20.49
C PRO A 209 -8.84 -9.51 20.65
N LEU A 210 -7.52 -9.72 20.54
CA LEU A 210 -6.62 -8.54 20.42
C LEU A 210 -5.38 -8.69 19.53
N THR A 211 -4.95 -7.51 19.11
CA THR A 211 -3.71 -7.15 18.42
C THR A 211 -2.46 -7.81 19.03
N PRO A 212 -1.62 -8.47 18.22
CA PRO A 212 -0.37 -9.11 18.65
C PRO A 212 0.62 -8.20 19.40
N ALA A 213 1.24 -8.76 20.44
CA ALA A 213 2.44 -8.21 21.09
C ALA A 213 3.75 -8.47 20.29
N SER A 214 3.64 -8.91 19.04
CA SER A 214 4.78 -9.18 18.15
C SER A 214 5.18 -7.99 17.28
N ASN A 215 4.66 -6.79 17.55
CA ASN A 215 4.66 -5.65 16.63
C ASN A 215 3.76 -5.87 15.40
N VAL A 216 2.96 -6.95 15.37
CA VAL A 216 1.98 -7.25 14.30
C VAL A 216 0.58 -6.83 14.63
N LEU A 217 -0.13 -6.47 13.58
CA LEU A 217 -0.97 -5.31 13.57
C LEU A 217 -2.24 -5.59 12.80
N HIS A 218 -3.29 -5.94 13.53
CA HIS A 218 -4.68 -5.86 13.04
C HIS A 218 -5.07 -4.41 12.67
N SER A 219 -4.30 -3.44 13.18
CA SER A 219 -4.60 -2.02 13.10
C SER A 219 -3.44 -1.12 12.67
N GLY A 220 -2.27 -1.69 12.40
CA GLY A 220 -1.15 -0.94 11.85
C GLY A 220 -0.37 0.09 12.70
N TYR A 221 -0.11 -0.13 13.99
CA TYR A 221 0.82 0.72 14.76
C TYR A 221 2.00 0.02 15.47
N PRO A 222 3.24 0.55 15.42
CA PRO A 222 4.30 0.05 16.31
C PRO A 222 3.94 0.28 17.79
N ASN A 223 4.22 -0.72 18.64
CA ASN A 223 4.09 -0.59 20.09
C ASN A 223 5.16 0.36 20.65
N ASP A 224 4.89 1.67 20.70
CA ASP A 224 5.75 2.64 21.37
C ASP A 224 5.09 3.27 22.63
N ASN A 225 5.86 4.14 23.29
CA ASN A 225 5.70 4.64 24.67
C ASN A 225 4.37 5.37 25.01
N ASN A 226 3.40 5.36 24.11
CA ASN A 226 2.08 5.95 24.29
C ASN A 226 1.00 4.94 24.74
N ASN A 227 1.34 3.67 24.98
CA ASN A 227 0.51 2.77 25.77
C ASN A 227 0.53 3.23 27.25
N PRO A 228 -0.60 3.57 27.90
CA PRO A 228 -0.61 4.10 29.26
C PRO A 228 -0.27 3.02 30.29
N CYS A 229 1.03 2.78 30.51
CA CYS A 229 1.69 2.80 31.81
C CYS A 229 3.01 2.05 31.75
N THR A 230 4.13 2.76 31.88
CA THR A 230 5.34 2.18 32.45
C THR A 230 5.90 3.09 33.54
N VAL A 231 5.95 2.52 34.75
CA VAL A 231 6.63 2.91 36.01
C VAL A 231 6.16 4.13 36.85
N ALA A 232 5.64 3.80 38.04
CA ALA A 232 5.47 4.62 39.25
C ALA A 232 6.85 4.95 39.91
N PRO A 233 7.00 5.90 40.88
CA PRO A 233 5.98 6.44 41.79
C PRO A 233 6.01 7.96 42.11
N ALA A 234 4.96 8.39 42.81
CA ALA A 234 4.81 9.62 43.59
C ALA A 234 4.57 10.94 42.81
N GLY A 235 3.37 11.05 42.21
CA GLY A 235 2.62 12.31 42.16
C GLY A 235 2.18 12.83 40.78
N GLY A 236 0.95 12.49 40.35
CA GLY A 236 0.19 13.08 39.22
C GLY A 236 0.73 12.73 37.83
N CYS A 237 -0.04 12.55 36.75
CA CYS A 237 -1.39 12.98 36.34
C CYS A 237 -1.85 12.18 35.09
N THR A 238 -3.00 12.54 34.54
CA THR A 238 -3.84 11.73 33.63
C THR A 238 -4.34 12.47 32.39
N PRO A 239 -4.73 11.75 31.33
CA PRO A 239 -5.90 12.10 30.51
C PRO A 239 -6.87 10.90 30.30
N GLY A 240 -8.18 10.91 30.51
CA GLY A 240 -9.15 11.92 31.00
C GLY A 240 -10.15 11.34 32.02
N LEU A 241 -9.84 11.53 33.31
CA LEU A 241 -10.40 10.81 34.46
C LEU A 241 -11.83 11.17 34.91
N ALA A 242 -12.48 10.18 35.55
CA ALA A 242 -13.23 10.42 36.79
C ALA A 242 -12.51 9.75 37.99
N ASN A 243 -11.65 10.51 38.66
CA ASN A 243 -11.02 10.25 39.97
C ASN A 243 -10.56 8.83 40.33
N CYS A 244 -9.27 8.57 40.12
CA CYS A 244 -8.52 7.55 40.86
C CYS A 244 -8.39 7.94 42.34
N GLY A 245 -8.90 7.10 43.23
CA GLY A 245 -8.60 7.15 44.67
C GLY A 245 -9.81 6.99 45.57
N ALA A 246 -10.05 5.76 46.01
CA ALA A 246 -10.44 5.52 47.39
C ALA A 246 -9.66 4.29 47.89
N ALA A 247 -9.01 4.47 49.03
CA ALA A 247 -8.01 3.57 49.60
C ALA A 247 -8.41 2.08 49.62
N ALA A 248 -7.41 1.22 49.39
CA ALA A 248 -7.41 -0.25 49.44
C ALA A 248 -7.87 -0.98 48.17
N GLY A 249 -6.93 -1.22 47.25
CA GLY A 249 -6.97 -2.33 46.28
C GLY A 249 -7.81 -2.10 45.02
N GLY A 250 -7.13 -1.81 43.90
CA GLY A 250 -7.63 -2.01 42.53
C GLY A 250 -8.12 -0.75 41.78
N ALA A 251 -7.30 -0.28 40.82
CA ALA A 251 -7.65 0.39 39.55
C ALA A 251 -6.33 0.88 38.91
N CYS A 252 -6.04 0.79 37.60
CA CYS A 252 -6.89 0.84 36.42
C CYS A 252 -6.46 -0.16 35.32
N ASN A 253 -7.45 -0.81 34.70
CA ASN A 253 -7.49 -0.96 33.25
C ASN A 253 -8.94 -0.61 32.83
N PRO A 254 -9.19 0.40 31.98
CA PRO A 254 -10.53 0.65 31.44
C PRO A 254 -10.97 -0.41 30.41
N THR A 255 -10.09 -1.34 30.01
CA THR A 255 -10.39 -2.48 29.13
C THR A 255 -10.30 -3.81 29.88
N GLY A 256 -11.40 -4.21 30.51
CA GLY A 256 -11.58 -5.48 31.22
C GLY A 256 -13.04 -5.66 31.65
N PRO A 257 -13.46 -6.88 32.02
CA PRO A 257 -14.71 -7.52 31.61
C PRO A 257 -15.95 -6.62 31.75
N TYR A 258 -16.80 -6.57 30.73
CA TYR A 258 -18.11 -5.91 30.84
C TYR A 258 -18.97 -6.64 31.88
N CYS A 259 -19.46 -5.93 32.89
CA CYS A 259 -20.47 -6.46 33.81
C CYS A 259 -21.88 -6.14 33.28
N VAL A 260 -22.60 -7.13 32.73
CA VAL A 260 -23.98 -6.94 32.26
C VAL A 260 -25.00 -7.25 33.37
N THR A 261 -25.98 -6.36 33.56
CA THR A 261 -27.10 -6.53 34.51
C THR A 261 -28.10 -7.58 34.07
N THR A 262 -28.64 -8.32 35.04
CA THR A 262 -29.56 -9.48 34.95
C THR A 262 -30.92 -9.28 34.24
N GLY A 263 -31.07 -8.27 33.38
CA GLY A 263 -32.30 -8.01 32.64
C GLY A 263 -32.49 -8.83 31.35
N ALA A 264 -31.45 -9.48 30.84
CA ALA A 264 -31.46 -10.00 29.46
C ALA A 264 -31.19 -11.51 29.25
N VAL A 265 -30.65 -12.26 30.22
CA VAL A 265 -30.34 -13.69 30.01
C VAL A 265 -30.42 -14.45 31.35
N THR A 266 -31.18 -15.55 31.39
CA THR A 266 -31.48 -16.31 32.63
C THR A 266 -30.58 -17.51 32.91
N ASP A 267 -29.63 -17.88 32.04
CA ASP A 267 -28.83 -19.10 32.19
C ASP A 267 -27.33 -18.92 31.85
N TYR A 268 -26.55 -18.34 32.78
CA TYR A 268 -25.07 -18.42 32.77
C TYR A 268 -24.51 -18.57 34.20
N PRO A 269 -23.37 -19.27 34.41
CA PRO A 269 -22.84 -19.54 35.75
C PRO A 269 -22.49 -18.25 36.51
N ARG A 270 -22.80 -18.24 37.80
CA ARG A 270 -22.50 -17.13 38.73
C ARG A 270 -20.99 -16.86 38.80
N ASN A 271 -20.63 -15.60 38.58
CA ASN A 271 -19.34 -14.93 38.84
C ASN A 271 -18.54 -15.57 40.01
N PRO A 272 -17.60 -16.50 39.74
CA PRO A 272 -16.87 -17.22 40.79
C PRO A 272 -15.68 -16.43 41.36
N ASP A 273 -15.20 -15.41 40.66
CA ASP A 273 -13.97 -14.69 40.99
C ASP A 273 -14.20 -13.30 41.63
N GLY A 274 -15.47 -12.86 41.71
CA GLY A 274 -15.83 -11.59 42.33
C GLY A 274 -15.51 -10.37 41.47
N SER A 275 -15.24 -10.55 40.18
CA SER A 275 -14.87 -9.49 39.24
C SER A 275 -15.98 -8.49 38.92
N CYS A 276 -17.25 -8.86 39.15
CA CYS A 276 -18.44 -8.02 38.96
C CYS A 276 -19.33 -7.86 40.22
N PRO A 277 -20.07 -6.73 40.38
CA PRO A 277 -21.06 -6.54 41.44
C PRO A 277 -22.15 -7.63 41.49
N ALA A 278 -22.70 -7.88 42.68
CA ALA A 278 -23.80 -8.84 42.86
C ALA A 278 -25.01 -8.47 41.96
N GLY A 279 -25.43 -9.39 41.08
CA GLY A 279 -26.49 -9.13 40.08
C GLY A 279 -25.99 -8.72 38.69
N THR A 280 -24.68 -8.84 38.43
CA THR A 280 -24.08 -8.65 37.10
C THR A 280 -23.13 -9.80 36.74
N PHE A 281 -22.88 -10.03 35.44
CA PHE A 281 -22.01 -11.10 34.95
C PHE A 281 -20.81 -10.53 34.17
N PRO A 282 -19.58 -11.02 34.39
CA PRO A 282 -18.40 -10.63 33.62
C PRO A 282 -18.46 -11.22 32.21
N VAL A 283 -18.24 -10.39 31.19
CA VAL A 283 -18.01 -10.78 29.80
C VAL A 283 -16.58 -10.37 29.46
N GLY A 284 -15.70 -11.35 29.31
CA GLY A 284 -14.28 -11.15 28.96
C GLY A 284 -13.34 -11.74 30.00
N GLY A 285 -12.54 -12.73 29.61
CA GLY A 285 -11.52 -13.27 30.49
C GLY A 285 -10.90 -14.56 29.98
N VAL A 286 -9.81 -14.45 29.21
CA VAL A 286 -8.69 -15.40 29.28
C VAL A 286 -7.41 -14.69 28.81
N SER A 287 -6.69 -14.13 29.80
CA SER A 287 -5.34 -13.54 29.74
C SER A 287 -5.16 -12.11 29.18
N SER A 288 -4.25 -11.36 29.82
CA SER A 288 -3.77 -10.05 29.39
C SER A 288 -2.53 -10.21 28.48
N TRP A 289 -2.44 -9.39 27.44
CA TRP A 289 -1.47 -9.40 26.32
C TRP A 289 0.00 -9.50 26.71
N ASP A 290 0.39 -8.88 27.82
CA ASP A 290 1.75 -8.99 28.38
C ASP A 290 2.13 -10.44 28.71
N LYS A 291 1.15 -11.32 29.00
CA LYS A 291 1.38 -12.74 29.34
C LYS A 291 1.50 -13.65 28.12
N LEU A 292 0.92 -13.29 26.98
CA LEU A 292 1.13 -13.96 25.67
C LEU A 292 2.56 -13.68 25.18
N ALA A 293 3.01 -12.42 25.30
CA ALA A 293 4.38 -12.00 24.93
C ALA A 293 5.48 -12.64 25.79
N THR A 294 5.20 -12.94 27.06
CA THR A 294 6.16 -13.56 27.99
C THR A 294 6.08 -15.08 28.02
N GLY A 295 5.33 -15.72 27.11
CA GLY A 295 5.25 -17.18 26.97
C GLY A 295 4.43 -17.89 28.06
N THR A 296 3.45 -17.22 28.67
CA THR A 296 2.63 -17.78 29.76
C THR A 296 1.14 -17.93 29.45
N ALA A 297 0.68 -17.41 28.32
CA ALA A 297 -0.67 -17.62 27.77
C ALA A 297 -0.54 -18.15 26.33
N ILE A 298 -1.49 -18.99 25.89
CA ILE A 298 -1.32 -19.85 24.70
C ILE A 298 -2.31 -19.47 23.58
N SER A 299 -3.61 -19.29 23.89
CA SER A 299 -4.64 -18.73 22.98
C SER A 299 -5.96 -18.44 23.75
N ALA A 300 -6.87 -17.61 23.23
CA ALA A 300 -8.21 -17.30 23.74
C ALA A 300 -9.15 -18.51 23.71
N TYR A 301 -8.86 -19.48 22.84
CA TYR A 301 -9.57 -20.76 22.74
C TYR A 301 -8.75 -21.93 23.30
N HIS A 302 -7.61 -21.64 23.93
CA HIS A 302 -6.68 -22.63 24.47
C HIS A 302 -6.50 -22.46 25.99
N TYR A 303 -7.09 -23.37 26.76
CA TYR A 303 -7.31 -23.26 28.21
C TYR A 303 -6.26 -23.99 29.04
N ALA A 304 -5.51 -24.92 28.46
CA ALA A 304 -4.44 -25.65 29.15
C ALA A 304 -3.26 -25.88 28.22
N THR A 305 -2.08 -26.25 28.71
CA THR A 305 -0.98 -26.67 27.82
C THR A 305 -1.24 -28.08 27.33
N ASP A 306 -1.87 -28.20 26.16
CA ASP A 306 -2.20 -29.48 25.55
C ASP A 306 -1.03 -30.03 24.73
N THR A 307 -0.97 -31.35 24.58
CA THR A 307 -0.10 -31.94 23.56
C THR A 307 -0.74 -31.81 22.19
N THR A 308 0.03 -31.39 21.20
CA THR A 308 -0.43 -31.27 19.82
C THR A 308 0.14 -32.36 18.92
N ASP A 309 -0.44 -32.51 17.73
CA ASP A 309 0.11 -33.32 16.66
C ASP A 309 1.32 -32.62 15.98
N SER A 310 1.81 -33.21 14.89
CA SER A 310 2.94 -32.65 14.13
C SER A 310 2.63 -31.37 13.35
N LEU A 311 1.35 -31.02 13.19
CA LEU A 311 0.88 -29.81 12.49
C LEU A 311 0.39 -28.73 13.46
N GLY A 312 0.35 -29.01 14.77
CA GLY A 312 -0.05 -28.06 15.81
C GLY A 312 -1.52 -28.14 16.24
N PHE A 313 -2.22 -29.21 15.89
CA PHE A 313 -3.62 -29.43 16.30
C PHE A 313 -3.69 -30.21 17.61
N VAL A 314 -4.69 -29.89 18.43
CA VAL A 314 -4.83 -30.47 19.78
C VAL A 314 -5.19 -31.97 19.68
N ASN A 315 -4.43 -32.83 20.36
CA ASN A 315 -4.68 -34.28 20.31
C ASN A 315 -5.96 -34.69 21.06
N PRO A 316 -6.60 -35.83 20.71
CA PRO A 316 -7.70 -36.39 21.49
C PRO A 316 -7.35 -36.63 22.97
N GLY A 317 -8.34 -36.41 23.84
CA GLY A 317 -8.23 -36.56 25.30
C GLY A 317 -7.57 -35.38 26.02
N GLN A 318 -7.14 -34.35 25.30
CA GLN A 318 -6.61 -33.11 25.86
C GLN A 318 -7.73 -32.13 26.26
N VAL A 319 -7.41 -31.10 27.04
CA VAL A 319 -8.42 -30.23 27.67
C VAL A 319 -9.20 -29.42 26.62
N ASP A 320 -8.50 -28.86 25.63
CA ASP A 320 -9.11 -28.03 24.59
C ASP A 320 -9.84 -28.88 23.54
N PHE A 321 -9.38 -30.11 23.28
CA PHE A 321 -10.16 -31.10 22.53
C PHE A 321 -11.45 -31.47 23.25
N CYS A 322 -11.39 -31.66 24.58
CA CYS A 322 -12.57 -31.88 25.40
C CYS A 322 -13.54 -30.71 25.39
N ARG A 323 -13.03 -29.49 25.27
CA ARG A 323 -13.84 -28.29 25.16
C ARG A 323 -14.49 -28.18 23.78
N ALA A 324 -13.78 -28.52 22.71
CA ALA A 324 -14.34 -28.62 21.38
C ALA A 324 -15.56 -29.53 21.37
N ALA A 325 -15.44 -30.71 22.00
CA ALA A 325 -16.56 -31.63 22.18
C ALA A 325 -17.75 -31.03 22.95
N ASP A 326 -17.49 -30.31 24.04
CA ASP A 326 -18.55 -29.65 24.83
C ASP A 326 -19.29 -28.58 24.02
N HIS A 327 -18.57 -27.82 23.20
CA HIS A 327 -19.16 -26.85 22.28
C HIS A 327 -20.08 -27.54 21.25
N PHE A 328 -19.65 -28.64 20.64
CA PHE A 328 -20.49 -29.38 19.68
C PHE A 328 -21.72 -30.01 20.35
N ILE A 329 -21.61 -30.48 21.59
CA ILE A 329 -22.76 -30.94 22.38
C ILE A 329 -23.72 -29.77 22.67
N ALA A 330 -23.20 -28.61 23.08
CA ALA A 330 -24.00 -27.41 23.33
C ALA A 330 -24.70 -26.89 22.06
N ALA A 331 -24.08 -27.06 20.89
CA ALA A 331 -24.68 -26.77 19.59
C ALA A 331 -25.81 -27.75 19.21
N GLY A 332 -25.99 -28.84 19.96
CA GLY A 332 -27.00 -29.85 19.72
C GLY A 332 -26.58 -30.92 18.72
N LEU A 333 -25.29 -31.03 18.38
CA LEU A 333 -24.80 -31.96 17.37
C LEU A 333 -24.50 -33.36 17.90
N ALA A 334 -24.34 -33.50 19.22
CA ALA A 334 -24.15 -34.76 19.92
C ALA A 334 -24.77 -34.72 21.33
N THR A 335 -24.89 -35.89 21.98
CA THR A 335 -25.46 -36.02 23.33
C THR A 335 -24.43 -36.30 24.43
N GLY A 336 -23.19 -36.60 24.05
CA GLY A 336 -22.09 -36.83 24.99
C GLY A 336 -20.74 -36.96 24.29
N LYS A 337 -19.72 -37.31 25.06
CA LYS A 337 -18.36 -37.58 24.59
C LYS A 337 -17.74 -38.74 25.38
N ASN A 338 -16.75 -39.43 24.79
CA ASN A 338 -16.04 -40.52 25.44
C ASN A 338 -14.86 -40.01 26.31
N ALA A 339 -14.02 -40.92 26.81
CA ALA A 339 -12.87 -40.57 27.65
C ALA A 339 -11.73 -39.85 26.90
N ALA A 340 -11.62 -40.05 25.59
CA ALA A 340 -10.76 -39.26 24.70
C ALA A 340 -11.46 -37.98 24.21
N CYS A 341 -12.65 -37.69 24.75
CA CYS A 341 -13.48 -36.56 24.37
C CYS A 341 -13.92 -36.52 22.90
N GLU A 342 -13.95 -37.67 22.24
CA GLU A 342 -14.59 -37.82 20.93
C GLU A 342 -16.10 -37.86 21.12
N LEU A 343 -16.87 -37.28 20.20
CA LEU A 343 -18.32 -37.19 20.32
C LEU A 343 -18.97 -38.57 20.32
N THR A 344 -20.05 -38.69 21.08
CA THR A 344 -20.88 -39.90 21.16
C THR A 344 -22.35 -39.51 21.09
N GLY A 345 -23.17 -40.40 20.53
CA GLY A 345 -24.59 -40.12 20.29
C GLY A 345 -24.77 -38.89 19.40
N GLU A 346 -24.03 -38.83 18.30
CA GLU A 346 -24.16 -37.83 17.24
C GLU A 346 -25.60 -37.79 16.71
N THR A 347 -26.05 -36.59 16.36
CA THR A 347 -27.35 -36.42 15.69
C THR A 347 -27.30 -36.93 14.25
N ALA A 348 -28.49 -37.16 13.66
CA ALA A 348 -28.60 -37.49 12.24
C ALA A 348 -28.05 -36.39 11.32
N ALA A 349 -28.10 -35.13 11.77
CA ALA A 349 -27.62 -33.99 11.00
C ALA A 349 -26.08 -33.91 10.95
N LEU A 350 -25.39 -34.30 12.02
CA LEU A 350 -23.94 -34.44 12.03
C LEU A 350 -23.51 -35.73 11.31
N SER A 351 -24.00 -36.88 11.75
CA SER A 351 -23.57 -38.20 11.23
C SER A 351 -23.92 -38.46 9.76
N GLY A 352 -24.96 -37.81 9.23
CA GLY A 352 -25.39 -37.93 7.83
C GLY A 352 -25.19 -36.68 6.98
N GLY A 353 -24.72 -35.56 7.57
CA GLY A 353 -24.51 -34.30 6.88
C GLY A 353 -23.03 -34.08 6.53
N THR A 354 -22.77 -33.43 5.40
CA THR A 354 -21.42 -33.06 4.96
C THR A 354 -21.34 -31.55 4.81
N ILE A 355 -20.30 -30.94 5.38
CA ILE A 355 -19.93 -29.55 5.07
C ILE A 355 -18.80 -29.52 4.04
N VAL A 356 -18.73 -28.44 3.27
CA VAL A 356 -17.69 -28.22 2.26
C VAL A 356 -16.59 -27.32 2.84
N PHE A 357 -15.36 -27.82 2.87
CA PHE A 357 -14.18 -27.05 3.27
C PHE A 357 -13.25 -26.86 2.07
N TYR A 358 -13.07 -25.61 1.66
CA TYR A 358 -12.07 -25.26 0.66
C TYR A 358 -10.74 -24.85 1.32
N GLY A 359 -9.72 -25.69 1.18
CA GLY A 359 -8.35 -25.35 1.59
C GLY A 359 -7.59 -24.64 0.47
N ARG A 360 -6.55 -23.86 0.80
CA ARG A 360 -5.72 -23.15 -0.19
C ARG A 360 -4.37 -23.81 -0.40
N ASN A 361 -3.97 -23.95 -1.67
CA ASN A 361 -2.64 -24.44 -2.05
C ASN A 361 -1.56 -23.34 -1.97
N SER A 362 -1.34 -22.78 -0.78
CA SER A 362 -0.29 -21.77 -0.53
C SER A 362 0.42 -22.04 0.81
N LEU A 363 1.58 -21.43 1.00
CA LEU A 363 2.39 -21.52 2.23
C LEU A 363 1.51 -21.24 3.46
N GLY A 364 1.61 -22.10 4.48
CA GLY A 364 0.80 -22.00 5.70
C GLY A 364 -0.60 -22.61 5.60
N ARG A 365 -1.36 -22.27 4.55
CA ARG A 365 -2.79 -22.63 4.45
C ARG A 365 -3.05 -24.09 4.11
N HIS A 366 -2.15 -24.73 3.38
CA HIS A 366 -2.29 -26.16 3.08
C HIS A 366 -2.29 -26.99 4.36
N ASN A 367 -1.28 -26.79 5.22
CA ASN A 367 -1.11 -27.53 6.47
C ASN A 367 -2.23 -27.19 7.47
N LEU A 368 -2.64 -25.91 7.56
CA LEU A 368 -3.83 -25.51 8.33
C LEU A 368 -5.08 -26.29 7.89
N SER A 369 -5.31 -26.41 6.59
CA SER A 369 -6.52 -27.06 6.06
C SER A 369 -6.54 -28.57 6.33
N VAL A 370 -5.42 -29.24 6.06
CA VAL A 370 -5.30 -30.70 6.22
C VAL A 370 -5.35 -31.09 7.70
N GLY A 371 -4.64 -30.38 8.57
CA GLY A 371 -4.66 -30.68 10.00
C GLY A 371 -6.01 -30.36 10.65
N LEU A 372 -6.70 -29.29 10.24
CA LEU A 372 -8.02 -28.97 10.76
C LEU A 372 -9.08 -30.00 10.34
N ASP A 373 -9.03 -30.46 9.09
CA ASP A 373 -9.89 -31.54 8.60
C ASP A 373 -9.70 -32.82 9.42
N ALA A 374 -8.44 -33.21 9.65
CA ALA A 374 -8.12 -34.36 10.49
C ALA A 374 -8.63 -34.20 11.94
N ALA A 375 -8.38 -33.07 12.59
CA ALA A 375 -8.81 -32.82 13.97
C ALA A 375 -10.35 -32.80 14.11
N MET A 376 -11.07 -32.22 13.16
CA MET A 376 -12.53 -32.27 13.12
C MET A 376 -13.04 -33.70 12.95
N CYS A 377 -12.40 -34.49 12.07
CA CYS A 377 -12.78 -35.88 11.89
C CYS A 377 -12.49 -36.73 13.11
N GLU A 378 -11.39 -36.50 13.82
CA GLU A 378 -11.09 -37.20 15.08
C GLU A 378 -12.17 -36.90 16.13
N LEU A 379 -12.64 -35.65 16.19
CA LEU A 379 -13.67 -35.21 17.12
C LEU A 379 -15.02 -35.91 16.88
N PHE A 380 -15.43 -36.12 15.62
CA PHE A 380 -16.75 -36.67 15.31
C PHE A 380 -16.75 -38.16 14.97
N ASN A 381 -15.63 -38.75 14.56
CA ASN A 381 -15.58 -40.11 14.02
C ASN A 381 -14.70 -41.04 14.87
N LEU A 382 -14.85 -40.94 16.20
CA LEU A 382 -14.17 -41.77 17.20
C LEU A 382 -12.66 -41.92 16.94
N GLY A 383 -11.97 -40.79 16.75
CA GLY A 383 -10.52 -40.74 16.60
C GLY A 383 -10.00 -41.05 15.19
N SER A 384 -10.88 -41.15 14.19
CA SER A 384 -10.46 -41.27 12.79
C SER A 384 -10.03 -39.93 12.22
N THR A 385 -8.83 -39.85 11.63
CA THR A 385 -8.32 -38.65 10.93
C THR A 385 -9.01 -38.38 9.58
N SER A 386 -10.07 -39.12 9.25
CA SER A 386 -10.88 -38.91 8.05
C SER A 386 -12.33 -39.32 8.31
N CYS A 387 -13.26 -38.62 7.67
CA CYS A 387 -14.68 -38.75 7.93
C CYS A 387 -15.49 -38.24 6.72
N THR A 388 -16.80 -38.53 6.68
CA THR A 388 -17.69 -38.06 5.60
C THR A 388 -18.37 -36.73 5.96
N GLN A 389 -18.25 -36.31 7.21
CA GLN A 389 -18.89 -35.11 7.75
C GLN A 389 -18.25 -33.82 7.23
N VAL A 390 -17.01 -33.90 6.74
CA VAL A 390 -16.26 -32.80 6.14
C VAL A 390 -15.74 -33.26 4.76
N SER A 391 -15.91 -32.41 3.76
CA SER A 391 -15.35 -32.61 2.42
C SER A 391 -14.30 -31.53 2.14
N LEU A 392 -13.04 -31.84 2.44
CA LEU A 392 -11.91 -30.97 2.12
C LEU A 392 -11.55 -31.05 0.63
N THR A 393 -11.47 -29.90 -0.03
CA THR A 393 -10.88 -29.77 -1.37
C THR A 393 -9.84 -28.66 -1.36
N ILE A 394 -8.61 -28.98 -1.77
CA ILE A 394 -7.54 -27.98 -1.93
C ILE A 394 -7.69 -27.30 -3.29
N ILE A 395 -7.79 -25.96 -3.29
CA ILE A 395 -8.04 -25.13 -4.48
C ILE A 395 -6.98 -24.02 -4.63
N SER A 396 -6.86 -23.46 -5.84
CA SER A 396 -6.12 -22.21 -6.12
C SER A 396 -6.97 -20.97 -5.89
N LEU A 397 -6.38 -19.77 -5.91
CA LEU A 397 -7.15 -18.51 -5.79
C LEU A 397 -8.12 -18.30 -6.96
N ALA A 398 -7.69 -18.67 -8.17
CA ALA A 398 -8.52 -18.56 -9.37
C ALA A 398 -9.77 -19.45 -9.28
N GLN A 399 -9.68 -20.58 -8.57
CA GLN A 399 -10.85 -21.40 -8.25
C GLN A 399 -11.65 -20.82 -7.08
N ALA A 400 -11.01 -20.16 -6.11
CA ALA A 400 -11.69 -19.51 -4.98
C ALA A 400 -12.62 -18.37 -5.43
N HIS A 401 -12.32 -17.66 -6.52
CA HIS A 401 -13.23 -16.64 -7.08
C HIS A 401 -14.66 -17.16 -7.30
N PRO A 402 -14.89 -18.11 -8.23
CA PRO A 402 -16.25 -18.60 -8.51
C PRO A 402 -16.81 -19.49 -7.39
N LEU A 403 -15.96 -20.07 -6.52
CA LEU A 403 -16.41 -21.01 -5.49
C LEU A 403 -16.69 -20.35 -4.14
N VAL A 404 -16.00 -19.26 -3.81
CA VAL A 404 -16.03 -18.59 -2.49
C VAL A 404 -16.42 -17.12 -2.63
N PHE A 405 -15.66 -16.32 -3.38
CA PHE A 405 -15.78 -14.86 -3.37
C PHE A 405 -16.95 -14.30 -4.17
N THR A 406 -17.40 -15.00 -5.21
CA THR A 406 -18.60 -14.64 -5.96
C THR A 406 -19.81 -14.85 -5.06
N THR A 407 -20.36 -13.78 -4.47
CA THR A 407 -21.48 -13.84 -3.53
C THR A 407 -22.85 -13.72 -4.17
N GLY A 408 -22.95 -13.17 -5.39
CA GLY A 408 -24.24 -12.80 -6.01
C GLY A 408 -24.92 -11.59 -5.34
N CYS A 409 -26.09 -11.19 -5.87
CA CYS A 409 -26.88 -10.05 -5.35
C CYS A 409 -28.36 -10.44 -5.17
N LYS A 410 -29.18 -9.56 -4.60
CA LYS A 410 -30.63 -9.85 -4.45
C LYS A 410 -31.32 -10.03 -5.80
N SER A 411 -30.89 -9.30 -6.82
CA SER A 411 -31.43 -9.41 -8.18
C SER A 411 -30.34 -9.47 -9.27
N ALA A 412 -30.54 -10.34 -10.26
CA ALA A 412 -29.68 -10.42 -11.45
C ALA A 412 -29.69 -9.14 -12.31
N THR A 413 -30.59 -8.20 -12.04
CA THR A 413 -30.70 -6.93 -12.79
C THR A 413 -29.98 -5.77 -12.10
N GLU A 414 -29.39 -5.99 -10.93
CA GLU A 414 -28.66 -4.96 -10.21
C GLU A 414 -27.35 -4.62 -10.94
N PRO A 415 -26.93 -3.33 -10.95
CA PRO A 415 -25.64 -2.93 -11.50
C PRO A 415 -24.51 -3.76 -10.86
N GLY A 416 -23.58 -4.25 -11.68
CA GLY A 416 -22.50 -5.11 -11.19
C GLY A 416 -22.86 -6.57 -10.98
N CYS A 417 -24.11 -6.99 -11.26
CA CYS A 417 -24.58 -8.33 -10.91
C CYS A 417 -25.19 -9.11 -12.07
N GLN A 418 -24.99 -10.43 -12.08
CA GLN A 418 -25.60 -11.36 -13.05
C GLN A 418 -26.15 -12.65 -12.40
N THR A 419 -25.93 -12.82 -11.10
CA THR A 419 -26.34 -14.00 -10.33
C THR A 419 -27.21 -13.57 -9.15
N VAL A 420 -28.01 -14.49 -8.62
CA VAL A 420 -29.01 -14.23 -7.59
C VAL A 420 -28.73 -15.08 -6.37
N GLY A 421 -28.65 -14.46 -5.20
CA GLY A 421 -28.50 -15.14 -3.90
C GLY A 421 -27.09 -15.22 -3.35
N PRO A 422 -26.96 -15.32 -2.02
CA PRO A 422 -25.67 -15.54 -1.38
C PRO A 422 -25.06 -16.86 -1.84
N ASN A 423 -23.73 -16.92 -1.96
CA ASN A 423 -23.03 -18.15 -2.28
C ASN A 423 -22.94 -19.06 -1.05
N THR A 424 -23.86 -20.01 -0.95
CA THR A 424 -23.88 -21.04 0.10
C THR A 424 -23.20 -22.36 -0.33
N GLY A 425 -22.39 -22.33 -1.40
CA GLY A 425 -21.72 -23.52 -1.95
C GLY A 425 -20.52 -24.01 -1.13
N TRP A 426 -20.14 -23.27 -0.09
CA TRP A 426 -19.01 -23.56 0.78
C TRP A 426 -19.38 -23.26 2.24
N ASN A 427 -18.72 -23.93 3.18
CA ASN A 427 -18.92 -23.72 4.62
C ASN A 427 -17.68 -23.10 5.26
N LEU A 428 -16.52 -23.73 5.01
CA LEU A 428 -15.23 -23.28 5.54
C LEU A 428 -14.29 -22.93 4.39
N TYR A 429 -13.43 -21.94 4.61
CA TYR A 429 -12.37 -21.59 3.68
C TYR A 429 -11.08 -21.21 4.41
N ALA A 430 -9.94 -21.70 3.94
CA ALA A 430 -8.64 -21.27 4.45
C ALA A 430 -8.25 -19.97 3.74
N GLY A 431 -8.62 -18.84 4.34
CA GLY A 431 -8.54 -17.52 3.73
C GLY A 431 -7.45 -16.63 4.32
N GLY A 432 -7.68 -15.33 4.25
CA GLY A 432 -6.80 -14.32 4.79
C GLY A 432 -6.78 -13.04 3.98
N PHE A 433 -6.47 -11.95 4.66
CA PHE A 433 -6.41 -10.61 4.10
C PHE A 433 -5.00 -10.03 4.25
N PHE A 434 -4.59 -9.25 3.26
CA PHE A 434 -3.41 -8.40 3.33
C PHE A 434 -3.86 -6.95 3.42
N PHE A 435 -3.22 -6.19 4.29
CA PHE A 435 -3.56 -4.79 4.56
C PHE A 435 -2.51 -3.88 3.93
N PRO A 436 -2.88 -3.04 2.95
CA PRO A 436 -1.95 -2.16 2.26
C PRO A 436 -1.50 -0.98 3.13
N THR A 437 -2.25 -0.69 4.19
CA THR A 437 -1.95 0.38 5.13
C THR A 437 -1.91 -0.15 6.55
N PRO A 438 -1.11 0.49 7.40
CA PRO A 438 -1.09 0.21 8.80
C PRO A 438 -2.11 1.14 9.48
N THR A 439 -3.37 1.19 9.01
CA THR A 439 -4.44 1.91 9.72
C THR A 439 -5.45 0.96 10.37
N PRO A 440 -6.08 1.34 11.50
CA PRO A 440 -7.01 0.50 12.26
C PRO A 440 -8.37 0.27 11.59
N ASP A 441 -8.60 0.93 10.45
CA ASP A 441 -9.85 0.96 9.71
C ASP A 441 -10.14 -0.30 8.89
N ASN A 442 -9.12 -1.15 8.66
CA ASN A 442 -9.27 -2.33 7.82
C ASN A 442 -10.37 -3.30 8.30
N GLN A 443 -10.60 -3.44 9.61
CA GLN A 443 -11.66 -4.32 10.11
C GLN A 443 -13.06 -3.84 9.66
N TRP A 444 -13.28 -2.53 9.62
CA TRP A 444 -14.53 -1.95 9.14
C TRP A 444 -14.71 -2.21 7.65
N GLY A 445 -13.69 -1.94 6.84
CA GLY A 445 -13.74 -2.16 5.39
C GLY A 445 -13.96 -3.62 4.95
N ILE A 446 -13.71 -4.58 5.84
CA ILE A 446 -13.79 -6.02 5.53
C ILE A 446 -15.02 -6.69 6.13
N TYR A 447 -15.42 -6.35 7.35
CA TYR A 447 -16.44 -7.12 8.09
C TYR A 447 -17.70 -6.34 8.44
N ASP A 448 -17.77 -5.05 8.14
CA ASP A 448 -19.00 -4.29 8.32
C ASP A 448 -20.09 -4.81 7.37
N SER A 449 -21.32 -4.90 7.87
CA SER A 449 -22.48 -5.39 7.10
C SER A 449 -22.70 -4.65 5.78
N SER A 450 -22.34 -3.37 5.69
CA SER A 450 -22.49 -2.56 4.47
C SER A 450 -21.62 -3.03 3.31
N PHE A 451 -20.61 -3.87 3.59
CA PHE A 451 -19.72 -4.47 2.60
C PHE A 451 -19.99 -5.96 2.39
N ALA A 452 -21.10 -6.53 2.91
CA ALA A 452 -21.58 -7.90 2.63
C ALA A 452 -22.65 -7.93 1.52
N SER A 453 -22.46 -7.07 0.52
CA SER A 453 -23.42 -6.73 -0.53
C SER A 453 -24.76 -6.17 -0.02
N ASP A 454 -25.72 -6.05 -0.94
CA ASP A 454 -27.07 -5.62 -0.66
C ASP A 454 -27.88 -6.60 0.21
N PHE A 455 -27.39 -7.83 0.44
CA PHE A 455 -28.00 -8.79 1.39
C PHE A 455 -28.05 -8.26 2.83
N CYS A 456 -27.06 -7.47 3.22
CA CYS A 456 -26.94 -6.92 4.58
C CYS A 456 -27.13 -5.40 4.64
N GLY A 457 -27.69 -4.83 3.58
CA GLY A 457 -28.04 -3.41 3.50
C GLY A 457 -26.99 -2.55 2.78
N GLY A 458 -25.94 -3.17 2.24
CA GLY A 458 -24.90 -2.55 1.44
C GLY A 458 -25.29 -2.24 0.00
N GLN A 459 -24.29 -1.87 -0.81
CA GLN A 459 -24.45 -1.73 -2.26
C GLN A 459 -24.38 -3.09 -2.97
N PRO A 460 -25.05 -3.27 -4.13
CA PRO A 460 -24.92 -4.48 -4.91
C PRO A 460 -23.47 -4.65 -5.40
N GLY A 461 -22.98 -5.88 -5.35
CA GLY A 461 -21.63 -6.25 -5.75
C GLY A 461 -21.51 -7.77 -5.87
N LEU A 462 -20.84 -8.24 -6.93
CA LEU A 462 -20.67 -9.67 -7.19
C LEU A 462 -19.60 -10.30 -6.29
N GLU A 463 -18.59 -9.51 -5.92
CA GLU A 463 -17.41 -9.95 -5.16
C GLU A 463 -17.06 -8.89 -4.10
N PRO A 464 -17.87 -8.78 -3.05
CA PRO A 464 -17.69 -7.79 -2.00
C PRO A 464 -16.60 -8.21 -1.01
N SER A 465 -16.05 -7.26 -0.24
CA SER A 465 -15.00 -7.54 0.74
C SER A 465 -15.46 -8.48 1.87
N ASN A 466 -16.70 -8.35 2.34
CA ASN A 466 -17.31 -9.22 3.35
C ASN A 466 -17.98 -10.43 2.67
N TYR A 467 -17.19 -11.25 1.98
CA TYR A 467 -17.68 -12.45 1.28
C TYR A 467 -18.15 -13.55 2.24
N ASP A 468 -17.83 -13.43 3.53
CA ASP A 468 -18.24 -14.34 4.61
C ASP A 468 -19.69 -14.11 5.08
N PHE A 469 -20.35 -13.03 4.60
CA PHE A 469 -21.70 -12.61 4.98
C PHE A 469 -21.85 -12.29 6.48
N VAL A 470 -20.89 -11.57 7.05
CA VAL A 470 -20.97 -11.10 8.43
C VAL A 470 -21.94 -9.93 8.53
N CYS A 471 -23.08 -10.12 9.19
CA CYS A 471 -24.16 -9.14 9.24
C CYS A 471 -24.60 -8.83 10.67
N ASN A 472 -23.64 -8.42 11.51
CA ASN A 472 -23.81 -8.22 12.94
C ASN A 472 -23.90 -6.72 13.29
N THR A 473 -25.15 -6.22 13.39
CA THR A 473 -25.43 -4.81 13.72
C THR A 473 -24.77 -4.29 14.99
N LYS A 474 -24.48 -5.15 15.97
CA LYS A 474 -23.82 -4.73 17.22
C LYS A 474 -22.33 -4.48 16.97
N MET A 475 -21.70 -5.32 16.14
CA MET A 475 -20.32 -5.14 15.72
C MET A 475 -20.17 -3.91 14.81
N ASP A 476 -21.07 -3.76 13.82
CA ASP A 476 -21.07 -2.63 12.88
C ASP A 476 -21.04 -1.28 13.61
N ILE A 477 -21.85 -1.10 14.66
CA ILE A 477 -21.86 0.14 15.46
C ILE A 477 -20.46 0.54 15.94
N TYR A 478 -19.65 -0.41 16.40
CA TYR A 478 -18.32 -0.13 16.92
C TYR A 478 -17.27 -0.02 15.82
N GLN A 479 -17.44 -0.73 14.70
CA GLN A 479 -16.59 -0.61 13.51
C GLN A 479 -16.81 0.74 12.80
N GLU A 480 -18.05 1.18 12.63
CA GLU A 480 -18.36 2.51 12.14
C GLU A 480 -17.76 3.59 13.06
N GLN A 481 -17.80 3.39 14.38
CA GLN A 481 -17.14 4.32 15.30
C GLN A 481 -15.61 4.31 15.18
N SER A 482 -14.98 3.14 14.99
CA SER A 482 -13.54 3.09 14.75
C SER A 482 -13.16 3.81 13.45
N GLN A 483 -14.07 3.84 12.49
CA GLN A 483 -13.90 4.58 11.25
C GLN A 483 -14.17 6.08 11.38
N PHE A 484 -15.26 6.49 12.04
CA PHE A 484 -15.80 7.86 11.91
C PHE A 484 -15.56 8.79 13.10
N LEU A 485 -14.95 8.31 14.20
CA LEU A 485 -14.56 9.15 15.33
C LEU A 485 -13.35 10.05 15.00
N SER A 486 -13.32 11.24 15.60
CA SER A 486 -12.41 12.34 15.23
C SER A 486 -11.00 12.28 15.81
N THR A 487 -10.73 11.35 16.74
CA THR A 487 -9.39 11.19 17.36
C THR A 487 -8.96 9.72 17.29
N PRO A 488 -7.68 9.43 16.99
CA PRO A 488 -7.16 8.06 16.95
C PRO A 488 -7.49 7.24 18.21
N ALA A 489 -7.25 7.79 19.40
CA ALA A 489 -7.52 7.09 20.67
C ALA A 489 -8.99 6.68 20.87
N ALA A 490 -9.94 7.49 20.38
CA ALA A 490 -11.36 7.15 20.48
C ALA A 490 -11.75 6.09 19.45
N ALA A 491 -11.23 6.20 18.22
CA ALA A 491 -11.39 5.19 17.17
C ALA A 491 -10.84 3.82 17.62
N GLU A 492 -9.65 3.80 18.21
CA GLU A 492 -9.02 2.60 18.76
C GLU A 492 -9.83 1.98 19.89
N SER A 493 -10.40 2.79 20.79
CA SER A 493 -11.27 2.27 21.87
C SER A 493 -12.54 1.60 21.33
N SER A 494 -13.13 2.14 20.26
CA SER A 494 -14.29 1.52 19.62
C SER A 494 -13.89 0.24 18.88
N LEU A 495 -12.75 0.26 18.18
CA LEU A 495 -12.20 -0.94 17.52
C LEU A 495 -11.98 -2.08 18.53
N GLN A 496 -11.48 -1.79 19.72
CA GLN A 496 -11.30 -2.80 20.76
C GLN A 496 -12.62 -3.50 21.13
N THR A 497 -13.72 -2.75 21.19
CA THR A 497 -15.04 -3.32 21.47
C THR A 497 -15.56 -4.15 20.28
N ALA A 498 -15.31 -3.70 19.05
CA ALA A 498 -15.62 -4.48 17.86
C ALA A 498 -14.84 -5.81 17.85
N MET A 499 -13.54 -5.79 18.17
CA MET A 499 -12.70 -6.98 18.30
C MET A 499 -13.19 -7.92 19.41
N ASP A 500 -13.63 -7.40 20.56
CA ASP A 500 -14.22 -8.22 21.62
C ASP A 500 -15.47 -8.98 21.14
N ILE A 501 -16.33 -8.32 20.35
CA ILE A 501 -17.51 -8.96 19.75
C ILE A 501 -17.05 -9.99 18.72
N PHE A 502 -16.12 -9.60 17.84
CA PHE A 502 -15.55 -10.44 16.78
C PHE A 502 -14.98 -11.76 17.34
N GLY A 503 -14.26 -11.70 18.46
CA GLY A 503 -13.75 -12.86 19.19
C GLY A 503 -14.83 -13.65 19.89
N ASN A 504 -15.68 -13.02 20.69
CA ASN A 504 -16.72 -13.76 21.40
C ASN A 504 -17.68 -14.53 20.48
N HIS A 505 -17.89 -14.06 19.25
CA HIS A 505 -18.75 -14.73 18.25
C HIS A 505 -17.98 -15.65 17.32
N THR A 506 -16.64 -15.64 17.41
CA THR A 506 -15.71 -16.32 16.50
C THR A 506 -16.15 -16.08 15.07
N ILE A 507 -16.25 -14.80 14.68
CA ILE A 507 -16.74 -14.40 13.35
C ILE A 507 -15.90 -15.07 12.26
N ILE A 508 -14.58 -15.00 12.44
CA ILE A 508 -13.60 -15.84 11.76
C ILE A 508 -12.56 -16.29 12.80
N ASP A 509 -11.75 -17.27 12.43
CA ASP A 509 -10.65 -17.71 13.27
C ASP A 509 -9.30 -17.31 12.70
N VAL A 510 -8.75 -16.20 13.20
CA VAL A 510 -7.43 -15.72 12.80
C VAL A 510 -6.35 -16.56 13.46
N THR A 511 -5.43 -17.12 12.68
CA THR A 511 -4.44 -18.10 13.18
C THR A 511 -3.03 -17.52 13.28
N TRP A 512 -2.53 -16.87 12.23
CA TRP A 512 -1.20 -16.26 12.24
C TRP A 512 -1.09 -15.10 11.25
N THR A 513 -0.01 -14.33 11.42
CA THR A 513 0.47 -13.34 10.47
C THR A 513 1.87 -13.74 10.01
N PRO A 514 2.16 -13.66 8.71
CA PRO A 514 3.46 -14.06 8.19
C PRO A 514 4.49 -12.93 8.39
N SER A 515 5.75 -13.31 8.57
CA SER A 515 6.86 -12.39 8.33
C SER A 515 7.36 -12.64 6.92
N VAL A 516 7.53 -11.58 6.15
CA VAL A 516 7.88 -11.70 4.75
C VAL A 516 9.29 -11.23 4.49
N GLN A 517 10.02 -12.10 3.80
CA GLN A 517 11.28 -11.79 3.15
C GLN A 517 11.17 -12.26 1.72
N TYR A 518 11.61 -11.45 0.79
CA TYR A 518 11.49 -11.73 -0.63
C TYR A 518 12.86 -11.83 -1.25
N SER A 519 12.99 -12.71 -2.23
CA SER A 519 14.19 -12.81 -3.06
C SER A 519 14.03 -11.93 -4.29
N TYR A 520 15.08 -11.27 -4.73
CA TYR A 520 15.13 -10.65 -6.06
C TYR A 520 16.49 -10.89 -6.70
N LEU A 521 16.55 -10.97 -8.03
CA LEU A 521 17.81 -11.29 -8.72
C LEU A 521 18.86 -10.20 -8.47
N LYS A 522 20.12 -10.62 -8.25
CA LYS A 522 21.25 -9.68 -8.20
C LYS A 522 21.35 -8.91 -9.53
N ASN A 523 21.90 -7.70 -9.43
CA ASN A 523 21.97 -6.67 -10.47
C ASN A 523 20.67 -5.86 -10.70
N TRP A 524 19.54 -6.27 -10.13
CA TRP A 524 18.40 -5.34 -10.01
C TRP A 524 18.70 -4.33 -8.91
N LEU A 525 18.60 -3.05 -9.29
CA LEU A 525 18.87 -1.88 -8.46
C LEU A 525 17.57 -1.15 -8.15
N GLU A 526 17.60 -0.30 -7.11
CA GLU A 526 16.49 0.58 -6.70
C GLU A 526 15.17 -0.16 -6.37
N VAL A 527 15.30 -1.44 -5.97
CA VAL A 527 14.17 -2.23 -5.46
C VAL A 527 13.74 -1.66 -4.11
N SER A 528 12.46 -1.36 -3.96
CA SER A 528 11.91 -0.76 -2.74
C SER A 528 11.41 -1.85 -1.79
N ASN A 529 11.90 -1.91 -0.55
CA ASN A 529 11.38 -2.85 0.45
C ASN A 529 10.27 -2.16 1.27
N ALA A 530 9.06 -2.10 0.74
CA ALA A 530 7.95 -1.38 1.38
C ALA A 530 7.59 -2.01 2.74
N ALA A 531 7.35 -1.17 3.75
CA ALA A 531 6.94 -1.60 5.08
C ALA A 531 5.62 -2.37 4.99
N GLY A 532 5.59 -3.56 5.58
CA GLY A 532 4.39 -4.42 5.58
C GLY A 532 4.19 -5.25 4.32
N ILE A 533 4.90 -4.97 3.22
CA ILE A 533 4.62 -5.53 1.90
C ILE A 533 5.87 -6.17 1.25
N GLY A 534 7.06 -5.66 1.56
CA GLY A 534 8.31 -6.11 0.95
C GLY A 534 8.48 -5.56 -0.48
N VAL A 535 9.03 -6.36 -1.38
CA VAL A 535 9.23 -5.99 -2.81
C VAL A 535 8.09 -6.49 -3.71
N ALA A 536 7.03 -7.00 -3.09
CA ALA A 536 5.95 -7.78 -3.71
C ALA A 536 4.58 -7.10 -3.55
N GLN A 537 3.50 -7.86 -3.74
CA GLN A 537 2.05 -7.53 -3.68
C GLN A 537 1.71 -6.09 -3.25
N GLY A 538 1.38 -5.23 -4.21
CA GLY A 538 0.95 -3.85 -4.00
C GLY A 538 2.09 -2.84 -3.91
N ASN A 539 3.35 -3.26 -4.04
CA ASN A 539 4.50 -2.36 -4.04
C ASN A 539 4.81 -1.75 -5.42
N VAL A 540 3.98 -0.77 -5.77
CA VAL A 540 4.16 0.03 -6.99
C VAL A 540 5.51 0.75 -7.05
N TRP A 541 6.13 1.03 -5.90
CA TRP A 541 7.39 1.77 -5.82
C TRP A 541 8.58 0.97 -6.33
N SER A 542 8.56 -0.35 -6.13
CA SER A 542 9.57 -1.23 -6.73
C SER A 542 9.47 -1.19 -8.24
N LEU A 543 8.26 -1.32 -8.81
CA LEU A 543 8.08 -1.33 -10.25
C LEU A 543 8.40 0.00 -10.92
N LEU A 544 8.19 1.12 -10.22
CA LEU A 544 8.59 2.44 -10.69
C LEU A 544 10.12 2.61 -10.75
N ASN A 545 10.84 2.18 -9.72
CA ASN A 545 12.27 2.51 -9.60
C ASN A 545 13.19 1.41 -10.13
N MET A 546 12.72 0.16 -10.14
CA MET A 546 13.59 -0.98 -10.36
C MET A 546 14.14 -1.03 -11.80
N TRP A 547 15.45 -1.20 -11.90
CA TRP A 547 16.21 -1.23 -13.16
C TRP A 547 17.38 -2.22 -13.08
N ASN A 548 17.80 -2.76 -14.23
CA ASN A 548 18.96 -3.64 -14.33
C ASN A 548 19.86 -3.28 -15.53
N PRO A 549 21.12 -2.86 -15.31
CA PRO A 549 22.03 -2.46 -16.39
C PRO A 549 22.62 -3.63 -17.18
N ASN A 550 22.63 -4.83 -16.60
CA ASN A 550 23.15 -6.04 -17.20
C ASN A 550 22.27 -7.21 -16.74
N PRO A 551 21.06 -7.34 -17.31
CA PRO A 551 20.10 -8.28 -16.78
C PRO A 551 20.63 -9.71 -16.95
N VAL A 552 20.57 -10.48 -15.86
CA VAL A 552 21.02 -11.88 -15.82
C VAL A 552 20.30 -12.72 -16.90
N VAL A 553 19.09 -12.31 -17.27
CA VAL A 553 18.35 -12.78 -18.44
C VAL A 553 18.09 -11.59 -19.38
N SER A 554 18.38 -11.73 -20.68
CA SER A 554 18.36 -10.63 -21.64
C SER A 554 17.04 -9.84 -21.72
N GLY A 555 17.10 -8.51 -21.67
CA GLY A 555 16.02 -7.57 -22.01
C GLY A 555 15.70 -6.55 -20.90
N PRO A 556 15.14 -5.36 -21.23
CA PRO A 556 14.73 -4.32 -20.27
C PRO A 556 13.36 -4.60 -19.61
N THR A 557 13.03 -5.88 -19.43
CA THR A 557 11.73 -6.34 -18.95
C THR A 557 11.83 -6.83 -17.52
N ILE A 558 11.02 -6.27 -16.62
CA ILE A 558 10.80 -6.84 -15.29
C ILE A 558 9.93 -8.08 -15.45
N ARG A 559 10.41 -9.26 -15.06
CA ARG A 559 9.61 -10.50 -15.03
C ARG A 559 9.16 -10.73 -13.59
N TRP A 560 7.90 -10.39 -13.34
CA TRP A 560 7.28 -10.55 -12.03
C TRP A 560 6.42 -11.82 -12.01
N GLY A 561 6.74 -12.73 -11.10
CA GLY A 561 5.89 -13.87 -10.81
C GLY A 561 4.62 -13.45 -10.09
N GLN A 562 3.55 -14.18 -10.37
CA GLN A 562 2.27 -14.08 -9.69
C GLN A 562 1.84 -15.51 -9.37
N LYS A 563 1.78 -15.86 -8.09
CA LYS A 563 1.45 -17.20 -7.59
C LYS A 563 0.11 -17.77 -8.05
N ASP A 564 -0.78 -16.90 -8.52
CA ASP A 564 -2.14 -17.20 -8.89
C ASP A 564 -2.50 -16.54 -10.24
N ALA A 565 -3.57 -17.03 -10.87
CA ALA A 565 -4.17 -16.44 -12.07
C ALA A 565 -5.19 -15.33 -11.71
N THR A 566 -5.49 -14.47 -12.67
CA THR A 566 -6.51 -13.41 -12.54
C THR A 566 -7.86 -13.91 -13.05
N THR A 567 -8.96 -13.36 -12.55
CA THR A 567 -10.31 -13.58 -13.12
C THR A 567 -10.89 -12.33 -13.74
N THR A 568 -10.52 -11.15 -13.22
CA THR A 568 -10.92 -9.86 -13.73
C THR A 568 -9.79 -8.84 -13.61
N LEU A 569 -9.74 -7.89 -14.55
CA LEU A 569 -8.88 -6.70 -14.48
C LEU A 569 -9.74 -5.43 -14.50
N ASN A 570 -11.02 -5.56 -14.16
CA ASN A 570 -11.95 -4.46 -14.12
C ASN A 570 -11.77 -3.68 -12.80
N PRO A 571 -11.50 -2.37 -12.84
CA PRO A 571 -11.26 -1.59 -11.64
C PRO A 571 -12.44 -1.59 -10.66
N PHE A 572 -13.67 -1.86 -11.11
CA PHE A 572 -14.86 -1.90 -10.25
C PHE A 572 -15.16 -3.25 -9.62
N SER A 573 -14.49 -4.34 -10.04
CA SER A 573 -14.82 -5.70 -9.59
C SER A 573 -13.61 -6.57 -9.23
N PHE A 574 -12.37 -6.10 -9.35
CA PHE A 574 -11.22 -6.86 -8.85
C PHE A 574 -11.30 -7.05 -7.33
N ASN A 575 -10.87 -8.22 -6.83
CA ASN A 575 -10.91 -8.52 -5.40
C ASN A 575 -9.61 -9.11 -4.86
N THR A 576 -8.69 -9.54 -5.72
CA THR A 576 -7.45 -10.20 -5.29
C THR A 576 -6.23 -9.28 -5.37
N VAL A 577 -5.22 -9.62 -4.58
CA VAL A 577 -3.92 -8.95 -4.63
C VAL A 577 -3.22 -9.07 -5.99
N VAL A 578 -3.35 -10.21 -6.69
CA VAL A 578 -2.76 -10.43 -8.02
C VAL A 578 -3.41 -9.55 -9.08
N GLU A 579 -4.73 -9.38 -9.02
CA GLU A 579 -5.45 -8.46 -9.90
C GLU A 579 -5.11 -7.01 -9.55
N ALA A 580 -5.06 -6.69 -8.26
CA ALA A 580 -4.66 -5.37 -7.78
C ALA A 580 -3.27 -4.97 -8.29
N ASP A 581 -2.27 -5.87 -8.25
CA ASP A 581 -0.91 -5.64 -8.76
C ASP A 581 -0.90 -5.14 -10.22
N ILE A 582 -1.83 -5.60 -11.05
CA ILE A 582 -1.94 -5.16 -12.45
C ILE A 582 -2.78 -3.88 -12.57
N VAL A 583 -3.90 -3.81 -11.85
CA VAL A 583 -4.86 -2.69 -11.92
C VAL A 583 -4.23 -1.38 -11.43
N VAL A 584 -3.52 -1.40 -10.30
CA VAL A 584 -2.95 -0.18 -9.70
C VAL A 584 -1.79 0.42 -10.50
N GLU A 585 -1.15 -0.37 -11.36
CA GLU A 585 -0.09 0.10 -12.27
C GLU A 585 -0.65 0.85 -13.49
N VAL A 586 -1.90 0.56 -13.85
CA VAL A 586 -2.61 1.19 -14.97
C VAL A 586 -3.36 2.44 -14.52
N TYR A 587 -3.99 2.42 -13.35
CA TYR A 587 -4.79 3.53 -12.82
C TYR A 587 -4.11 4.23 -11.65
N ASP A 588 -3.79 5.51 -11.82
CA ASP A 588 -3.29 6.34 -10.72
C ASP A 588 -4.40 6.77 -9.76
N SER A 589 -3.99 7.15 -8.55
CA SER A 589 -4.85 7.71 -7.49
C SER A 589 -4.51 9.17 -7.19
N LEU A 590 -5.41 9.91 -6.52
CA LEU A 590 -5.12 11.29 -6.13
C LEU A 590 -3.98 11.40 -5.11
N LEU A 591 -3.97 10.47 -4.15
CA LEU A 591 -3.06 10.42 -3.01
C LEU A 591 -2.51 9.00 -2.85
N VAL A 592 -1.24 8.88 -2.45
CA VAL A 592 -0.56 7.61 -2.20
C VAL A 592 0.18 7.64 -0.86
N THR A 593 0.41 6.48 -0.24
CA THR A 593 1.22 6.35 0.98
C THR A 593 2.72 6.26 0.67
N ASN A 594 3.56 6.78 1.56
CA ASN A 594 5.01 6.55 1.50
C ASN A 594 5.32 5.07 1.81
N PRO A 595 6.09 4.35 0.97
CA PRO A 595 6.36 2.92 1.16
C PRO A 595 7.17 2.58 2.41
N PHE A 596 7.96 3.51 2.95
CA PHE A 596 8.72 3.29 4.19
C PHE A 596 8.07 3.91 5.42
N SER A 597 7.08 4.79 5.23
CA SER A 597 6.32 5.42 6.30
C SER A 597 4.86 5.53 5.90
N PRO A 598 4.08 4.42 5.90
CA PRO A 598 2.76 4.41 5.27
C PRO A 598 1.72 5.34 5.93
N THR A 599 2.01 5.88 7.13
CA THR A 599 1.23 6.94 7.79
C THR A 599 1.41 8.32 7.13
N GLN A 600 2.39 8.46 6.23
CA GLN A 600 2.66 9.68 5.49
C GLN A 600 1.99 9.62 4.12
N VAL A 601 0.92 10.42 3.96
CA VAL A 601 0.19 10.57 2.70
C VAL A 601 0.85 11.63 1.80
N VAL A 602 0.98 11.31 0.52
CA VAL A 602 1.63 12.13 -0.51
C VAL A 602 0.63 12.49 -1.60
N GLY A 603 0.65 13.74 -2.06
CA GLY A 603 -0.09 14.15 -3.26
C GLY A 603 0.48 13.47 -4.51
N TRP A 604 -0.33 12.64 -5.17
CA TRP A 604 0.09 11.87 -6.33
C TRP A 604 -0.32 12.55 -7.65
N MET A 605 -1.61 12.66 -7.96
CA MET A 605 -2.11 13.44 -9.11
C MET A 605 -2.35 14.93 -8.76
N VAL A 606 -2.18 15.31 -7.49
CA VAL A 606 -2.43 16.67 -6.99
C VAL A 606 -1.13 17.39 -6.63
N ASN A 607 -1.07 18.69 -6.92
CA ASN A 607 0.03 19.56 -6.51
C ASN A 607 -0.03 19.89 -5.02
N SER A 608 -1.23 19.93 -4.45
CA SER A 608 -1.45 20.14 -3.02
C SER A 608 -2.84 19.66 -2.61
N TYR A 609 -2.99 19.36 -1.33
CA TYR A 609 -4.28 19.12 -0.69
C TYR A 609 -4.35 19.86 0.64
N GLN A 610 -5.56 20.15 1.10
CA GLN A 610 -5.80 20.77 2.40
C GLN A 610 -7.09 20.21 3.01
N LEU A 611 -6.98 19.69 4.23
CA LEU A 611 -8.13 19.27 5.02
C LEU A 611 -8.75 20.50 5.71
N ILE A 612 -10.05 20.69 5.53
CA ILE A 612 -10.81 21.86 6.01
C ILE A 612 -12.01 21.34 6.81
N PRO A 613 -12.17 21.71 8.09
CA PRO A 613 -13.37 21.34 8.86
C PRO A 613 -14.66 21.94 8.27
N GLY A 614 -15.79 21.26 8.51
CA GLY A 614 -17.12 21.74 8.13
C GLY A 614 -17.40 23.16 8.65
N GLY A 615 -17.93 24.03 7.78
CA GLY A 615 -18.11 25.45 8.08
C GLY A 615 -16.86 26.32 7.87
N GLY A 616 -15.72 25.72 7.48
CA GLY A 616 -14.52 26.44 7.03
C GLY A 616 -14.71 27.15 5.69
N THR A 617 -13.69 27.89 5.24
CA THR A 617 -13.75 28.63 3.97
C THR A 617 -13.95 27.67 2.79
N ASN A 618 -15.02 27.88 2.01
CA ASN A 618 -15.45 27.00 0.90
C ASN A 618 -15.77 25.55 1.31
N CYS A 619 -16.02 25.30 2.59
CA CYS A 619 -16.50 24.01 3.09
C CYS A 619 -17.84 24.20 3.80
N PRO A 620 -18.99 23.83 3.19
CA PRO A 620 -20.29 24.04 3.79
C PRO A 620 -20.49 23.13 5.02
N THR A 621 -21.48 23.44 5.87
CA THR A 621 -21.90 22.55 6.97
C THR A 621 -22.94 21.52 6.53
N SER A 622 -23.58 21.74 5.39
CA SER A 622 -24.57 20.85 4.79
C SER A 622 -24.50 20.92 3.27
N TYR A 623 -24.71 19.79 2.59
CA TYR A 623 -24.71 19.70 1.15
C TYR A 623 -25.85 18.84 0.63
N THR A 624 -26.51 19.29 -0.43
CA THR A 624 -27.63 18.58 -1.07
C THR A 624 -27.24 18.20 -2.49
N ASN A 625 -27.39 16.92 -2.82
CA ASN A 625 -27.20 16.39 -4.18
C ASN A 625 -28.35 15.44 -4.55
N GLY A 626 -28.20 14.72 -5.67
CA GLY A 626 -29.20 13.75 -6.15
C GLY A 626 -29.48 12.57 -5.22
N ARG A 627 -28.65 12.33 -4.20
CA ARG A 627 -28.82 11.26 -3.20
C ARG A 627 -29.49 11.72 -1.91
N GLY A 628 -29.58 13.03 -1.66
CA GLY A 628 -30.18 13.58 -0.44
C GLY A 628 -29.47 14.81 0.10
N THR A 629 -29.78 15.16 1.35
CA THR A 629 -29.11 16.23 2.09
C THR A 629 -28.27 15.62 3.21
N PHE A 630 -27.00 16.00 3.26
CA PHE A 630 -26.01 15.45 4.16
C PHE A 630 -25.40 16.56 5.02
N ALA A 631 -25.10 16.24 6.28
CA ALA A 631 -24.19 17.05 7.07
C ALA A 631 -22.76 16.85 6.54
N VAL A 632 -21.99 17.93 6.44
CA VAL A 632 -20.61 17.91 5.95
C VAL A 632 -19.68 18.12 7.14
N GLY A 633 -18.94 17.08 7.51
CA GLY A 633 -18.00 17.11 8.63
C GLY A 633 -16.66 17.75 8.27
N ALA A 634 -16.20 17.53 7.03
CA ALA A 634 -14.99 18.13 6.48
C ALA A 634 -15.01 18.18 4.95
N CYS A 635 -14.07 18.93 4.39
CA CYS A 635 -13.77 18.96 2.98
C CYS A 635 -12.27 18.79 2.78
N VAL A 636 -11.88 18.01 1.79
CA VAL A 636 -10.50 17.98 1.30
C VAL A 636 -10.43 18.82 0.04
N LYS A 637 -9.80 19.99 0.13
CA LYS A 637 -9.53 20.84 -1.03
C LYS A 637 -8.35 20.24 -1.78
N MET A 638 -8.55 19.95 -3.06
CA MET A 638 -7.54 19.41 -3.95
C MET A 638 -7.17 20.42 -5.03
N VAL A 639 -5.87 20.50 -5.35
CA VAL A 639 -5.37 21.22 -6.53
C VAL A 639 -4.75 20.20 -7.47
N MET A 640 -5.54 19.72 -8.41
CA MET A 640 -5.15 18.68 -9.35
C MET A 640 -4.33 19.26 -10.50
N ARG A 641 -3.39 18.46 -10.98
CA ARG A 641 -2.62 18.77 -12.18
C ARG A 641 -3.53 18.73 -13.42
N GLY A 642 -3.36 19.69 -14.31
CA GLY A 642 -4.12 19.74 -15.57
C GLY A 642 -3.42 19.07 -16.75
N ASP A 643 -2.25 18.45 -16.53
CA ASP A 643 -1.35 17.93 -17.57
C ASP A 643 -1.14 16.41 -17.46
N ILE A 644 -2.13 15.68 -16.94
CA ILE A 644 -2.06 14.21 -16.81
C ILE A 644 -2.82 13.57 -17.98
N PRO A 645 -2.13 12.99 -18.98
CA PRO A 645 -2.80 12.34 -20.09
C PRO A 645 -3.31 10.94 -19.73
N TRP A 646 -4.40 10.53 -20.38
CA TRP A 646 -4.83 9.13 -20.42
C TRP A 646 -3.98 8.34 -21.44
N HIS A 647 -3.82 7.03 -21.25
CA HIS A 647 -2.94 6.20 -22.10
C HIS A 647 -3.32 6.17 -23.59
N ASP A 648 -4.60 6.32 -23.90
CA ASP A 648 -5.14 6.33 -25.26
C ASP A 648 -5.02 7.71 -25.95
N ILE A 649 -4.34 8.69 -25.35
CA ILE A 649 -4.05 9.98 -25.99
C ILE A 649 -3.29 9.83 -27.31
N TYR A 650 -2.61 8.70 -27.54
CA TYR A 650 -1.99 8.37 -28.82
C TYR A 650 -2.98 8.23 -29.98
N ASN A 651 -4.28 8.05 -29.69
CA ASN A 651 -5.33 8.07 -30.70
C ASN A 651 -5.68 9.50 -31.16
N CYS A 652 -5.19 10.52 -30.47
CA CYS A 652 -5.41 11.92 -30.84
C CYS A 652 -4.35 12.42 -31.83
N ALA A 653 -4.82 13.11 -32.87
CA ALA A 653 -3.93 13.91 -33.71
C ALA A 653 -3.33 15.07 -32.90
N ALA A 654 -2.04 15.35 -33.07
CA ALA A 654 -1.36 16.44 -32.36
C ALA A 654 -1.95 17.84 -32.63
N SER A 655 -2.72 18.00 -33.72
CA SER A 655 -3.43 19.25 -34.06
C SER A 655 -4.86 19.33 -33.51
N ASP A 656 -5.39 18.25 -32.94
CA ASP A 656 -6.77 18.20 -32.44
C ASP A 656 -6.83 18.56 -30.95
N ALA A 657 -7.02 19.86 -30.68
CA ALA A 657 -7.13 20.37 -29.32
C ALA A 657 -8.32 19.78 -28.54
N VAL A 658 -9.42 19.41 -29.20
CA VAL A 658 -10.61 18.83 -28.55
C VAL A 658 -10.30 17.40 -28.11
N CYS A 659 -9.68 16.61 -28.98
CA CYS A 659 -9.25 15.25 -28.64
C CYS A 659 -8.22 15.27 -27.52
N LEU A 660 -7.13 16.05 -27.66
CA LEU A 660 -6.05 16.08 -26.67
C LEU A 660 -6.55 16.46 -25.26
N THR A 661 -7.43 17.46 -25.18
CA THR A 661 -7.97 17.91 -23.87
C THR A 661 -9.08 17.03 -23.31
N SER A 662 -9.79 16.25 -24.12
CA SER A 662 -10.71 15.21 -23.62
C SER A 662 -9.99 13.92 -23.21
N HIS A 663 -8.71 13.77 -23.61
CA HIS A 663 -7.80 12.69 -23.23
C HIS A 663 -6.81 13.11 -22.14
N THR A 664 -7.20 14.07 -21.32
CA THR A 664 -6.50 14.49 -20.10
C THR A 664 -7.40 14.20 -18.91
N VAL A 665 -6.83 13.84 -17.76
CA VAL A 665 -7.57 13.67 -16.50
C VAL A 665 -8.14 15.01 -16.03
N THR A 666 -9.42 15.01 -15.63
CA THR A 666 -10.14 16.19 -15.14
C THR A 666 -10.82 15.93 -13.80
N ALA A 667 -11.27 16.98 -13.12
CA ALA A 667 -12.11 16.87 -11.91
C ALA A 667 -13.43 16.14 -12.18
N SER A 668 -13.88 16.10 -13.44
CA SER A 668 -15.02 15.30 -13.87
C SER A 668 -14.76 13.80 -13.73
N ASP A 669 -13.56 13.33 -14.10
CA ASP A 669 -13.14 11.94 -13.97
C ASP A 669 -13.01 11.53 -12.50
N VAL A 670 -12.50 12.45 -11.66
CA VAL A 670 -12.43 12.25 -10.20
C VAL A 670 -13.83 12.08 -9.61
N LYS A 671 -14.76 12.99 -9.93
CA LYS A 671 -16.15 12.88 -9.45
C LYS A 671 -16.79 11.59 -9.92
N PHE A 672 -16.61 11.24 -11.19
CA PHE A 672 -17.12 9.99 -11.74
C PHE A 672 -16.58 8.77 -10.98
N SER A 673 -15.27 8.72 -10.74
CA SER A 673 -14.62 7.59 -10.06
C SER A 673 -15.18 7.41 -8.64
N PHE A 674 -15.12 8.46 -7.81
CA PHE A 674 -15.63 8.40 -6.42
C PHE A 674 -17.13 8.09 -6.35
N ALA A 675 -17.94 8.66 -7.25
CA ALA A 675 -19.38 8.41 -7.26
C ALA A 675 -19.71 6.95 -7.59
N ASN A 676 -18.93 6.31 -8.46
CA ASN A 676 -19.18 4.95 -8.93
C ASN A 676 -18.55 3.89 -8.04
N PHE A 677 -17.36 4.09 -7.46
CA PHE A 677 -16.84 3.18 -6.42
C PHE A 677 -17.72 3.15 -5.17
N ASN A 678 -18.35 4.28 -4.82
CA ASN A 678 -19.36 4.34 -3.76
C ASN A 678 -20.72 3.72 -4.18
N ALA A 679 -20.91 3.37 -5.45
CA ALA A 679 -22.15 2.77 -5.97
C ALA A 679 -22.00 1.29 -6.35
N THR A 680 -20.77 0.81 -6.57
CA THR A 680 -20.45 -0.59 -6.89
C THR A 680 -19.78 -1.20 -5.66
N GLY A 681 -20.37 -2.21 -5.00
CA GLY A 681 -19.88 -2.79 -3.73
C GLY A 681 -18.62 -3.65 -3.83
N GLY A 682 -17.59 -3.19 -4.57
CA GLY A 682 -16.31 -3.88 -4.73
C GLY A 682 -15.26 -3.49 -3.69
N LEU A 683 -14.02 -3.99 -3.83
CA LEU A 683 -12.94 -3.83 -2.85
C LEU A 683 -12.56 -2.36 -2.56
N VAL A 684 -12.80 -1.43 -3.50
CA VAL A 684 -12.49 0.00 -3.36
C VAL A 684 -13.58 0.77 -2.61
N SER A 685 -14.79 0.22 -2.45
CA SER A 685 -15.93 0.95 -1.85
C SER A 685 -15.67 1.51 -0.46
N PRO A 686 -15.03 0.78 0.48
CA PRO A 686 -14.71 1.33 1.80
C PRO A 686 -13.93 2.64 1.73
N SER A 687 -12.99 2.75 0.77
CA SER A 687 -12.18 3.93 0.48
C SER A 687 -12.94 5.07 -0.23
N THR A 688 -14.27 5.00 -0.30
CA THR A 688 -15.12 6.10 -0.79
C THR A 688 -16.35 6.32 0.06
N ALA A 689 -16.59 5.50 1.09
CA ALA A 689 -17.80 5.55 1.90
C ALA A 689 -17.90 6.79 2.80
N ASN A 690 -16.76 7.39 3.22
CA ASN A 690 -16.78 8.71 3.88
C ASN A 690 -17.05 9.86 2.90
N THR A 691 -17.03 9.64 1.58
CA THR A 691 -17.23 10.69 0.57
C THR A 691 -18.70 10.92 0.25
N ILE A 692 -19.18 12.14 0.47
CA ILE A 692 -20.51 12.60 0.07
C ILE A 692 -20.57 12.90 -1.44
N ASP A 693 -19.61 13.70 -1.93
CA ASP A 693 -19.51 14.14 -3.32
C ASP A 693 -18.13 14.76 -3.59
N VAL A 694 -17.75 14.77 -4.86
CA VAL A 694 -16.67 15.60 -5.39
C VAL A 694 -17.30 16.80 -6.08
N VAL A 695 -16.97 18.01 -5.59
CA VAL A 695 -17.58 19.26 -6.01
C VAL A 695 -16.55 20.16 -6.67
N TYR A 696 -16.84 20.58 -7.90
CA TYR A 696 -16.02 21.49 -8.67
C TYR A 696 -16.88 22.43 -9.51
N SER A 697 -16.32 23.59 -9.90
CA SER A 697 -16.98 24.49 -10.85
C SER A 697 -16.65 24.05 -12.27
N PRO A 698 -17.62 23.89 -13.19
CA PRO A 698 -17.34 23.54 -14.58
C PRO A 698 -16.34 24.49 -15.27
N SER A 699 -16.25 25.74 -14.81
CA SER A 699 -15.28 26.73 -15.33
C SER A 699 -13.81 26.32 -15.19
N VAL A 700 -13.47 25.41 -14.27
CA VAL A 700 -12.11 24.89 -14.12
C VAL A 700 -11.74 23.90 -15.22
N LEU A 701 -12.71 23.34 -15.95
CA LEU A 701 -12.47 22.39 -17.03
C LEU A 701 -11.91 23.08 -18.29
N PRO A 702 -11.12 22.37 -19.12
CA PRO A 702 -10.59 22.88 -20.37
C PRO A 702 -11.69 23.33 -21.35
N SER A 703 -11.61 24.57 -21.84
CA SER A 703 -12.62 25.17 -22.71
C SER A 703 -12.70 24.50 -24.09
N SER A 704 -11.62 23.90 -24.57
CA SER A 704 -11.57 23.21 -25.87
C SER A 704 -12.48 21.97 -25.90
N ALA A 705 -12.46 21.14 -24.86
CA ALA A 705 -13.31 19.96 -24.76
C ALA A 705 -14.66 20.25 -24.08
N TYR A 706 -14.68 21.10 -23.06
CA TYR A 706 -15.85 21.28 -22.18
C TYR A 706 -16.48 22.67 -22.25
N GLY A 707 -16.10 23.51 -23.22
CA GLY A 707 -16.71 24.83 -23.45
C GLY A 707 -18.24 24.82 -23.54
N PRO A 708 -18.88 23.87 -24.26
CA PRO A 708 -20.35 23.77 -24.28
C PRO A 708 -20.99 23.49 -22.91
N SER A 709 -20.21 22.94 -21.96
CA SER A 709 -20.62 22.65 -20.58
C SER A 709 -20.13 23.69 -19.57
N GLY A 710 -19.64 24.85 -20.04
CA GLY A 710 -19.19 25.95 -19.18
C GLY A 710 -17.69 25.93 -18.82
N GLY A 711 -16.91 25.05 -19.44
CA GLY A 711 -15.44 25.04 -19.33
C GLY A 711 -14.82 26.34 -19.83
N ALA A 712 -13.94 26.94 -19.03
CA ALA A 712 -13.31 28.23 -19.32
C ALA A 712 -11.79 28.23 -19.15
N ALA A 713 -11.22 27.14 -18.62
CA ALA A 713 -9.78 27.05 -18.40
C ALA A 713 -9.04 26.75 -19.71
N GLY A 714 -7.77 27.19 -19.78
CA GLY A 714 -6.87 26.77 -20.85
C GLY A 714 -6.47 25.30 -20.69
N ALA A 715 -6.00 24.68 -21.77
CA ALA A 715 -5.42 23.34 -21.72
C ALA A 715 -4.25 23.27 -20.72
N GLY A 716 -4.16 22.19 -19.94
CA GLY A 716 -3.07 22.00 -18.97
C GLY A 716 -3.23 22.72 -17.64
N VAL A 717 -4.25 23.57 -17.48
CA VAL A 717 -4.39 24.40 -16.27
C VAL A 717 -4.85 23.54 -15.10
N THR A 718 -4.23 23.74 -13.94
CA THR A 718 -4.59 23.06 -12.69
C THR A 718 -6.05 23.28 -12.33
N GLU A 719 -6.73 22.21 -11.91
CA GLU A 719 -8.13 22.22 -11.52
C GLU A 719 -8.26 22.20 -10.01
N THR A 720 -9.15 23.03 -9.45
CA THR A 720 -9.45 23.02 -8.00
C THR A 720 -10.82 22.41 -7.77
N PHE A 721 -10.89 21.44 -6.88
CA PHE A 721 -12.13 20.80 -6.45
C PHE A 721 -12.08 20.46 -4.96
N PHE A 722 -13.23 20.05 -4.42
CA PHE A 722 -13.38 19.64 -3.04
C PHE A 722 -13.97 18.24 -2.98
N ILE A 723 -13.43 17.40 -2.11
CA ILE A 723 -14.07 16.14 -1.71
C ILE A 723 -14.79 16.43 -0.39
N TYR A 724 -16.12 16.36 -0.40
CA TYR A 724 -16.92 16.57 0.82
C TYR A 724 -17.05 15.26 1.57
N LEU A 725 -16.76 15.29 2.86
CA LEU A 725 -16.76 14.12 3.74
C LEU A 725 -17.90 14.16 4.74
N HIS A 726 -18.44 12.99 5.08
CA HIS A 726 -19.45 12.84 6.12
C HIS A 726 -18.89 13.23 7.49
N SER A 727 -17.66 12.81 7.81
CA SER A 727 -16.99 13.10 9.08
C SER A 727 -15.56 13.60 8.89
N LEU A 728 -15.09 14.45 9.82
CA LEU A 728 -13.67 14.67 10.06
C LEU A 728 -13.19 13.61 11.06
N ASN A 729 -12.92 12.42 10.56
CA ASN A 729 -12.43 11.31 11.38
C ASN A 729 -10.89 11.33 11.50
N ALA A 730 -10.36 10.44 12.33
CA ALA A 730 -8.92 10.26 12.52
C ALA A 730 -8.18 9.85 11.23
N TRP A 731 -8.91 9.27 10.27
CA TRP A 731 -8.37 8.61 9.08
C TRP A 731 -8.75 9.33 7.78
N ALA A 732 -9.21 10.58 7.83
CA ALA A 732 -9.97 11.22 6.75
C ALA A 732 -9.22 11.33 5.41
N LEU A 733 -7.89 11.31 5.44
CA LEU A 733 -7.05 11.25 4.24
C LEU A 733 -6.84 9.81 3.76
N ASN A 734 -6.71 8.84 4.67
CA ASN A 734 -6.60 7.42 4.35
C ASN A 734 -7.87 6.92 3.66
N ASP A 735 -9.03 7.43 4.07
CA ASP A 735 -10.34 7.17 3.45
C ASP A 735 -10.43 7.51 1.97
N ILE A 736 -9.47 8.23 1.39
CA ILE A 736 -9.48 8.67 -0.01
C ILE A 736 -8.14 8.39 -0.73
N VAL A 737 -7.20 7.72 -0.06
CA VAL A 737 -5.91 7.30 -0.61
C VAL A 737 -6.08 6.05 -1.45
N GLY A 738 -5.33 5.92 -2.53
CA GLY A 738 -5.33 4.70 -3.34
C GLY A 738 -6.59 4.48 -4.20
N VAL A 739 -7.60 5.35 -4.12
CA VAL A 739 -8.80 5.28 -4.99
C VAL A 739 -8.39 5.46 -6.45
N PRO A 740 -8.59 4.46 -7.33
CA PRO A 740 -8.24 4.57 -8.74
C PRO A 740 -9.04 5.67 -9.43
N ILE A 741 -8.41 6.46 -10.30
CA ILE A 741 -9.11 7.45 -11.13
C ILE A 741 -9.28 6.86 -12.53
N VAL A 742 -10.53 6.62 -12.93
CA VAL A 742 -10.90 6.01 -14.21
C VAL A 742 -11.44 7.05 -15.20
N PRO A 743 -11.21 6.89 -16.52
CA PRO A 743 -11.66 7.85 -17.52
C PRO A 743 -13.18 7.79 -17.71
N GLN A 744 -13.90 8.86 -17.32
CA GLN A 744 -15.34 8.94 -17.46
C GLN A 744 -15.77 8.64 -18.90
N ARG A 745 -15.07 9.19 -19.89
CA ARG A 745 -15.44 9.05 -21.32
C ARG A 745 -15.53 7.59 -21.80
N ILE A 746 -14.89 6.65 -21.11
CA ILE A 746 -14.83 5.22 -21.47
C ILE A 746 -15.85 4.40 -20.67
N TRP A 747 -15.99 4.73 -19.39
CA TRP A 747 -16.73 3.93 -18.40
C TRP A 747 -18.16 4.39 -18.17
N VAL A 748 -18.49 5.62 -18.57
CA VAL A 748 -19.84 6.17 -18.42
C VAL A 748 -20.88 5.38 -19.22
N SER A 749 -22.13 5.43 -18.76
CA SER A 749 -23.29 4.92 -19.47
C SER A 749 -23.29 5.33 -20.94
N ALA A 750 -23.54 4.36 -21.84
CA ALA A 750 -23.68 4.60 -23.27
C ALA A 750 -24.80 5.60 -23.63
N SER A 751 -25.71 5.88 -22.70
CA SER A 751 -26.78 6.87 -22.86
C SER A 751 -26.42 8.27 -22.32
N ALA A 752 -25.18 8.47 -21.86
CA ALA A 752 -24.74 9.77 -21.38
C ALA A 752 -24.81 10.84 -22.49
N PRO A 753 -25.22 12.08 -22.15
CA PRO A 753 -25.28 13.16 -23.13
C PRO A 753 -23.92 13.42 -23.77
N VAL A 754 -23.90 13.57 -25.09
CA VAL A 754 -22.72 13.99 -25.86
C VAL A 754 -22.91 15.43 -26.29
N GLN A 755 -21.87 16.25 -26.09
CA GLN A 755 -21.85 17.66 -26.44
C GLN A 755 -21.78 17.86 -27.96
N SER A 756 -22.01 19.09 -28.44
CA SER A 756 -21.99 19.41 -29.87
C SER A 756 -20.64 19.21 -30.56
N ASN A 757 -19.55 19.15 -29.79
CA ASN A 757 -18.20 18.86 -30.27
C ASN A 757 -17.82 17.36 -30.17
N GLY A 758 -18.78 16.47 -29.86
CA GLY A 758 -18.57 15.02 -29.80
C GLY A 758 -17.99 14.51 -28.47
N VAL A 759 -17.72 15.39 -27.51
CA VAL A 759 -17.20 14.99 -26.18
C VAL A 759 -18.36 14.67 -25.24
N VAL A 760 -18.24 13.62 -24.43
CA VAL A 760 -19.22 13.30 -23.38
C VAL A 760 -19.39 14.49 -22.43
N ALA A 761 -20.62 14.79 -22.03
CA ALA A 761 -20.89 15.85 -21.06
C ALA A 761 -20.26 15.50 -19.70
N PRO A 762 -19.60 16.46 -19.01
CA PRO A 762 -18.87 16.17 -17.78
C PRO A 762 -19.84 15.75 -16.67
N CYS A 763 -19.36 14.86 -15.80
CA CYS A 763 -20.03 14.48 -14.58
C CYS A 763 -20.03 15.69 -13.62
N THR A 764 -21.14 16.43 -13.58
CA THR A 764 -21.29 17.61 -12.71
C THR A 764 -22.20 17.34 -11.53
N SER A 765 -23.21 16.47 -11.70
CA SER A 765 -24.23 16.17 -10.70
C SER A 765 -24.40 14.66 -10.54
N ILE A 766 -24.17 14.15 -9.33
CA ILE A 766 -24.42 12.73 -9.00
C ILE A 766 -25.88 12.36 -9.33
N GLY A 767 -26.08 11.16 -9.86
CA GLY A 767 -27.39 10.64 -10.28
C GLY A 767 -27.78 10.99 -11.72
N THR A 768 -26.95 11.75 -12.43
CA THR A 768 -27.10 11.95 -13.87
C THR A 768 -26.35 10.87 -14.66
N LEU A 769 -26.78 10.58 -15.90
CA LEU A 769 -26.14 9.57 -16.75
C LEU A 769 -24.65 9.85 -16.99
N SER A 770 -24.22 11.12 -17.01
CA SER A 770 -22.80 11.49 -17.11
C SER A 770 -21.99 11.04 -15.88
N CYS A 771 -22.62 10.80 -14.74
CA CYS A 771 -21.99 10.40 -13.49
C CYS A 771 -22.20 8.91 -13.14
N THR A 772 -22.75 8.11 -14.06
CA THR A 772 -23.08 6.71 -13.80
C THR A 772 -22.26 5.81 -14.72
N VAL A 773 -21.58 4.82 -14.15
CA VAL A 773 -20.90 3.76 -14.88
C VAL A 773 -21.91 2.96 -15.70
N ASP A 774 -21.55 2.54 -16.91
CA ASP A 774 -22.41 1.68 -17.70
C ASP A 774 -22.55 0.31 -17.00
N PRO A 775 -23.78 -0.15 -16.69
CA PRO A 775 -23.99 -1.44 -16.08
C PRO A 775 -23.36 -2.59 -16.88
N ALA A 776 -23.31 -2.47 -18.22
CA ALA A 776 -22.69 -3.47 -19.10
C ALA A 776 -21.17 -3.61 -18.91
N PHE A 777 -20.51 -2.64 -18.29
CA PHE A 777 -19.08 -2.71 -17.95
C PHE A 777 -18.86 -3.20 -16.53
N THR A 778 -19.91 -3.31 -15.71
CA THR A 778 -19.82 -3.86 -14.34
C THR A 778 -20.35 -5.30 -14.26
N GLY A 779 -21.09 -5.76 -15.28
CA GLY A 779 -21.54 -7.15 -15.41
C GLY A 779 -21.87 -7.51 -16.87
N GLY A 780 -21.69 -8.78 -17.25
CA GLY A 780 -21.99 -9.30 -18.60
C GLY A 780 -20.76 -9.43 -19.52
N ALA A 781 -20.98 -9.76 -20.80
CA ALA A 781 -19.90 -10.10 -21.75
C ALA A 781 -18.94 -8.93 -22.08
N THR A 782 -19.36 -7.68 -21.85
CA THR A 782 -18.55 -6.47 -22.04
C THR A 782 -17.86 -5.98 -20.77
N SER A 783 -17.98 -6.72 -19.66
CA SER A 783 -17.29 -6.42 -18.39
C SER A 783 -15.78 -6.66 -18.48
N ASP A 784 -15.30 -7.36 -19.51
CA ASP A 784 -13.88 -7.58 -19.78
C ASP A 784 -13.24 -6.33 -20.38
N PRO A 785 -12.43 -5.59 -19.61
CA PRO A 785 -11.83 -4.36 -20.11
C PRO A 785 -10.72 -4.63 -21.13
N ILE A 786 -10.13 -5.83 -21.17
CA ILE A 786 -9.07 -6.17 -22.13
C ILE A 786 -9.67 -6.41 -23.51
N LEU A 787 -10.72 -7.23 -23.60
CA LEU A 787 -11.40 -7.52 -24.86
C LEU A 787 -12.20 -6.31 -25.38
N ALA A 788 -12.68 -5.46 -24.48
CA ALA A 788 -13.37 -4.22 -24.84
C ALA A 788 -12.41 -3.05 -25.19
N HIS A 789 -11.10 -3.23 -25.03
CA HIS A 789 -10.07 -2.20 -25.21
C HIS A 789 -10.27 -0.97 -24.30
N LYS A 790 -10.64 -1.22 -23.05
CA LYS A 790 -11.01 -0.22 -22.04
C LYS A 790 -10.08 -0.16 -20.85
N PHE A 791 -9.08 -1.03 -20.77
CA PHE A 791 -8.09 -1.04 -19.70
C PHE A 791 -7.08 0.11 -19.87
N ILE A 792 -7.62 1.32 -19.86
CA ILE A 792 -6.96 2.60 -20.17
C ILE A 792 -6.99 3.43 -18.89
N GLY A 793 -5.82 3.73 -18.36
CA GLY A 793 -5.67 4.58 -17.19
C GLY A 793 -4.73 5.75 -17.45
N SER A 794 -4.20 6.31 -16.37
CA SER A 794 -3.26 7.44 -16.38
C SER A 794 -1.93 7.09 -15.71
N GLY A 795 -1.80 5.85 -15.26
CA GLY A 795 -0.65 5.33 -14.54
C GLY A 795 0.63 5.20 -15.37
N PRO A 796 1.72 4.77 -14.74
CA PRO A 796 3.02 4.61 -15.38
C PRO A 796 3.06 3.52 -16.48
N TRP A 797 2.14 2.55 -16.43
CA TRP A 797 2.15 1.39 -17.32
C TRP A 797 0.88 1.27 -18.15
N VAL A 798 1.06 0.99 -19.45
CA VAL A 798 0.02 0.90 -20.46
C VAL A 798 -0.20 -0.54 -20.87
N CYS A 799 -1.46 -0.99 -20.85
CA CYS A 799 -1.87 -2.18 -21.57
C CYS A 799 -1.95 -1.87 -23.07
N ALA A 800 -1.05 -2.44 -23.88
CA ALA A 800 -1.08 -2.26 -25.32
C ALA A 800 -0.62 -3.52 -26.07
N SER A 801 -1.23 -3.77 -27.22
CA SER A 801 -0.91 -4.92 -28.09
C SER A 801 0.51 -4.87 -28.68
N GLY A 802 1.13 -3.69 -28.67
CA GLY A 802 2.41 -3.44 -29.29
C GLY A 802 3.07 -2.17 -28.77
N GLU A 803 4.09 -1.74 -29.50
CA GLU A 803 4.87 -0.55 -29.19
C GLU A 803 4.00 0.73 -29.23
N LEU A 804 4.18 1.64 -28.27
CA LEU A 804 3.35 2.85 -28.15
C LEU A 804 3.68 3.85 -29.26
N GLY A 805 2.65 4.53 -29.78
CA GLY A 805 2.80 5.48 -30.89
C GLY A 805 2.95 4.84 -32.28
N VAL A 806 2.98 3.50 -32.38
CA VAL A 806 3.02 2.79 -33.66
C VAL A 806 1.60 2.58 -34.22
N SER A 807 1.45 2.79 -35.53
CA SER A 807 0.17 2.60 -36.22
C SER A 807 -0.32 1.15 -36.11
N GLY A 808 -1.57 0.97 -35.70
CA GLY A 808 -2.18 -0.35 -35.48
C GLY A 808 -2.04 -0.90 -34.06
N THR A 809 -1.31 -0.21 -33.17
CA THR A 809 -1.30 -0.53 -31.73
C THR A 809 -2.68 -0.29 -31.12
N VAL A 810 -3.17 -1.28 -30.38
CA VAL A 810 -4.41 -1.19 -29.61
C VAL A 810 -4.04 -0.80 -28.19
N TYR A 811 -4.64 0.27 -27.68
CA TYR A 811 -4.50 0.71 -26.29
C TYR A 811 -5.66 0.18 -25.45
N GLY A 812 -5.38 -0.23 -24.22
CA GLY A 812 -6.37 -0.83 -23.33
C GLY A 812 -6.71 -2.28 -23.61
N GLY A 813 -6.00 -2.94 -24.53
CA GLY A 813 -6.24 -4.33 -24.93
C GLY A 813 -5.02 -4.99 -25.58
N GLY A 814 -5.11 -6.31 -25.76
CA GLY A 814 -4.06 -7.11 -26.41
C GLY A 814 -2.77 -7.28 -25.60
N CYS A 815 -2.79 -6.94 -24.31
CA CYS A 815 -1.65 -7.06 -23.40
C CYS A 815 -1.64 -8.38 -22.60
N THR A 816 -2.69 -9.20 -22.69
CA THR A 816 -2.77 -10.48 -22.00
C THR A 816 -2.66 -11.64 -22.98
N PHE A 817 -2.12 -12.77 -22.49
CA PHE A 817 -1.85 -13.96 -23.28
C PHE A 817 -2.18 -15.22 -22.48
N ASN A 818 -2.77 -16.21 -23.14
CA ASN A 818 -2.98 -17.54 -22.58
C ASN A 818 -1.65 -18.31 -22.47
N ALA A 819 -1.66 -19.48 -21.82
CA ALA A 819 -0.48 -20.31 -21.65
C ALA A 819 0.17 -20.78 -22.96
N ASP A 820 -0.60 -20.85 -24.05
CA ASP A 820 -0.11 -21.18 -25.40
C ASP A 820 0.42 -19.95 -26.18
N GLY A 821 0.40 -18.77 -25.56
CA GLY A 821 0.82 -17.50 -26.16
C GLY A 821 -0.22 -16.84 -27.07
N SER A 822 -1.42 -17.41 -27.22
CA SER A 822 -2.53 -16.76 -27.93
C SER A 822 -3.07 -15.55 -27.15
N PRO A 823 -3.67 -14.54 -27.82
CA PRO A 823 -4.29 -13.40 -27.14
C PRO A 823 -5.30 -13.84 -26.08
N GLY A 824 -5.15 -13.28 -24.88
CA GLY A 824 -5.97 -13.58 -23.70
C GLY A 824 -7.12 -12.60 -23.49
N SER A 825 -7.74 -12.74 -22.33
CA SER A 825 -8.81 -11.88 -21.83
C SER A 825 -8.38 -11.25 -20.49
N GLN A 826 -9.29 -10.65 -19.74
CA GLN A 826 -9.00 -10.23 -18.36
C GLN A 826 -8.69 -11.40 -17.41
N ALA A 827 -9.16 -12.61 -17.75
CA ALA A 827 -8.90 -13.83 -16.98
C ALA A 827 -7.64 -14.51 -17.50
N VAL A 828 -6.47 -13.99 -17.12
CA VAL A 828 -5.16 -14.57 -17.47
C VAL A 828 -4.97 -15.91 -16.75
N PRO A 829 -4.95 -17.05 -17.47
CA PRO A 829 -4.87 -18.36 -16.84
C PRO A 829 -3.46 -18.65 -16.32
N VAL A 830 -3.33 -19.71 -15.52
CA VAL A 830 -2.04 -20.30 -15.12
C VAL A 830 -1.18 -20.56 -16.37
N GLY A 831 0.10 -20.19 -16.31
CA GLY A 831 1.04 -20.26 -17.43
C GLY A 831 0.88 -19.12 -18.45
N GLY A 832 -0.22 -18.37 -18.39
CA GLY A 832 -0.46 -17.15 -19.14
C GLY A 832 0.35 -15.96 -18.62
N THR A 833 0.28 -14.84 -19.35
CA THR A 833 1.03 -13.62 -19.02
C THR A 833 0.23 -12.35 -19.27
N ALA A 834 0.52 -11.30 -18.50
CA ALA A 834 0.13 -9.93 -18.81
C ALA A 834 1.39 -9.08 -19.03
N VAL A 835 1.38 -8.24 -20.06
CA VAL A 835 2.54 -7.43 -20.47
C VAL A 835 2.14 -5.97 -20.51
N LEU A 836 2.65 -5.19 -19.56
CA LEU A 836 2.45 -3.74 -19.55
C LEU A 836 3.70 -3.02 -20.05
N ARG A 837 3.51 -1.88 -20.69
CA ARG A 837 4.57 -1.08 -21.31
C ARG A 837 4.66 0.29 -20.67
N LYS A 838 5.86 0.78 -20.43
CA LYS A 838 6.09 2.12 -19.90
C LYS A 838 5.36 3.16 -20.75
N PHE A 839 4.64 4.09 -20.12
CA PHE A 839 3.94 5.15 -20.82
C PHE A 839 4.90 6.24 -21.34
N GLU A 840 5.52 5.94 -22.47
CA GLU A 840 6.45 6.80 -23.19
C GLU A 840 6.41 6.47 -24.69
N ASN A 841 6.48 7.49 -25.55
CA ASN A 841 6.53 7.27 -27.00
C ASN A 841 7.90 6.71 -27.40
N SER A 842 7.98 5.45 -27.76
CA SER A 842 9.23 4.78 -28.13
C SER A 842 9.72 5.13 -29.55
N ALA A 843 8.84 5.65 -30.43
CA ALA A 843 9.20 6.09 -31.77
C ALA A 843 9.89 7.47 -31.78
N THR A 844 9.67 8.30 -30.74
CA THR A 844 10.30 9.63 -30.62
C THR A 844 11.14 9.80 -29.36
N LEU A 845 11.08 8.87 -28.39
CA LEU A 845 11.77 8.87 -27.08
C LEU A 845 11.80 10.25 -26.43
N ASN A 846 10.68 10.97 -26.54
CA ASN A 846 10.57 12.31 -26.00
C ASN A 846 9.82 12.24 -24.68
N GLY A 847 10.48 11.75 -23.62
CA GLY A 847 9.94 11.71 -22.25
C GLY A 847 9.52 13.10 -21.69
N LEU A 848 9.74 14.16 -22.45
CA LEU A 848 9.33 15.55 -22.19
C LEU A 848 8.09 15.99 -22.95
N ASP A 849 7.49 15.12 -23.77
CA ASP A 849 6.22 15.42 -24.40
C ASP A 849 5.16 15.68 -23.32
N PRO A 850 4.48 16.85 -23.33
CA PRO A 850 3.47 17.17 -22.33
C PRO A 850 2.25 16.24 -22.41
N ASN A 851 2.02 15.61 -23.56
CA ASN A 851 0.86 14.76 -23.84
C ASN A 851 1.22 13.27 -23.92
N GLN A 852 2.43 12.88 -24.34
CA GLN A 852 2.78 11.49 -24.68
C GLN A 852 3.82 10.84 -23.76
N ALA A 853 3.87 11.28 -22.51
CA ALA A 853 4.75 10.71 -21.49
C ALA A 853 4.07 10.77 -20.12
N TYR A 854 4.33 9.77 -19.28
CA TYR A 854 3.89 9.76 -17.89
C TYR A 854 4.25 11.08 -17.19
N PHE A 855 3.35 11.65 -16.39
CA PHE A 855 3.54 13.01 -15.84
C PHE A 855 4.67 13.10 -14.81
N ARG A 856 5.08 11.96 -14.23
CA ARG A 856 6.29 11.84 -13.41
C ARG A 856 7.43 11.13 -14.13
N SER A 857 7.41 11.02 -15.47
CA SER A 857 8.51 10.43 -16.23
C SER A 857 9.85 10.96 -15.73
N LYS A 858 10.87 10.13 -15.82
CA LYS A 858 12.20 10.45 -15.30
C LYS A 858 12.72 11.79 -15.85
N GLU A 859 12.44 12.09 -17.13
CA GLU A 859 12.79 13.36 -17.78
C GLU A 859 12.00 14.56 -17.21
N LYS A 860 10.69 14.39 -16.94
CA LYS A 860 9.86 15.41 -16.28
C LYS A 860 10.30 15.64 -14.84
N PHE A 861 10.65 14.58 -14.12
CA PHE A 861 11.16 14.67 -12.76
C PHE A 861 12.52 15.40 -12.70
N GLN A 862 13.41 15.17 -13.66
CA GLN A 862 14.64 15.94 -13.79
C GLN A 862 14.39 17.42 -14.04
N GLN A 863 13.50 17.76 -14.99
CA GLN A 863 13.10 19.14 -15.24
C GLN A 863 12.53 19.80 -13.98
N PHE A 864 11.74 19.05 -13.21
CA PHE A 864 11.19 19.49 -11.93
C PHE A 864 12.28 19.84 -10.91
N GLN A 865 13.27 18.96 -10.71
CA GLN A 865 14.39 19.21 -9.80
C GLN A 865 15.24 20.41 -10.22
N TRP A 866 15.46 20.60 -11.51
CA TRP A 866 16.26 21.71 -12.04
C TRP A 866 15.53 23.06 -11.99
N ALA A 867 14.20 23.04 -12.02
CA ALA A 867 13.35 24.23 -11.83
C ALA A 867 13.21 24.64 -10.35
N ALA A 868 13.54 23.75 -9.40
CA ALA A 868 13.43 24.01 -7.97
C ALA A 868 14.45 25.07 -7.50
N TYR A 869 13.96 26.25 -7.08
CA TYR A 869 14.79 27.30 -6.50
C TYR A 869 15.15 26.94 -5.04
N PRO A 870 16.44 27.00 -4.63
CA PRO A 870 16.90 26.58 -3.29
C PRO A 870 16.57 27.57 -2.15
N SER A 871 15.66 28.52 -2.35
CA SER A 871 15.27 29.49 -1.32
C SER A 871 13.76 29.47 -1.19
N GLY A 872 13.23 29.32 0.03
CA GLY A 872 11.81 29.15 0.38
C GLY A 872 10.82 30.27 -0.02
N ASN A 873 11.07 30.96 -1.11
CA ASN A 873 10.15 31.82 -1.83
C ASN A 873 9.56 31.05 -3.02
N ALA A 874 8.24 31.18 -3.23
CA ALA A 874 7.57 30.60 -4.37
C ALA A 874 8.15 31.11 -5.71
N ALA A 875 8.66 30.20 -6.54
CA ALA A 875 9.10 30.54 -7.89
C ALA A 875 7.88 30.86 -8.76
N THR A 876 7.83 32.06 -9.36
CA THR A 876 6.80 32.39 -10.35
C THR A 876 7.20 31.88 -11.73
N THR A 877 6.24 31.62 -12.62
CA THR A 877 6.52 31.29 -14.04
C THR A 877 7.46 32.32 -14.68
N GLY A 878 7.28 33.60 -14.36
CA GLY A 878 8.16 34.68 -14.83
C GLY A 878 9.58 34.61 -14.26
N GLY A 879 9.75 34.17 -13.00
CA GLY A 879 11.06 33.94 -12.38
C GLY A 879 11.83 32.79 -13.01
N ILE A 880 11.12 31.71 -13.39
CA ILE A 880 11.71 30.56 -14.08
C ILE A 880 12.06 30.90 -15.53
N ILE A 881 11.18 31.58 -16.25
CA ILE A 881 11.47 32.10 -17.61
C ILE A 881 12.68 33.06 -17.56
N SER A 882 12.77 33.90 -16.53
CA SER A 882 13.92 34.79 -16.33
C SER A 882 15.19 34.02 -16.01
N ALA A 883 15.12 32.95 -15.21
CA ALA A 883 16.24 32.06 -14.92
C ALA A 883 16.71 31.34 -16.20
N ILE A 884 15.81 30.70 -16.94
CA ILE A 884 16.11 30.04 -18.23
C ILE A 884 16.74 31.04 -19.22
N ASN A 885 16.19 32.26 -19.33
CA ASN A 885 16.74 33.30 -20.19
C ASN A 885 18.10 33.82 -19.70
N ALA A 886 18.32 33.89 -18.39
CA ALA A 886 19.61 34.27 -17.80
C ALA A 886 20.70 33.20 -18.00
N CYS A 887 20.33 31.97 -18.32
CA CYS A 887 21.25 30.86 -18.61
C CYS A 887 21.70 30.78 -20.08
N LYS A 888 21.30 31.71 -20.97
CA LYS A 888 21.73 31.73 -22.39
C LYS A 888 23.23 32.06 -22.56
N ALA A 889 23.95 31.23 -23.31
CA ALA A 889 25.39 31.35 -23.54
C ALA A 889 25.85 32.53 -24.44
N SER A 890 25.01 33.49 -24.83
CA SER A 890 25.39 34.46 -25.88
C SER A 890 24.94 35.93 -25.72
N ALA A 891 24.52 36.38 -24.55
CA ALA A 891 24.33 37.82 -24.32
C ALA A 891 25.57 38.45 -23.68
N THR A 892 26.52 38.90 -24.52
CA THR A 892 27.69 39.71 -24.11
C THR A 892 27.35 41.01 -23.36
N ALA A 893 26.06 41.35 -23.19
CA ALA A 893 25.59 42.56 -22.51
C ALA A 893 24.83 42.32 -21.19
N ILE A 894 24.56 41.08 -20.80
CA ILE A 894 24.04 40.76 -19.46
C ILE A 894 24.98 39.70 -18.92
N GLY A 895 25.93 40.10 -18.07
CA GLY A 895 26.97 39.23 -17.54
C GLY A 895 26.38 37.87 -17.16
N GLY A 896 26.64 36.88 -18.01
CA GLY A 896 26.10 35.54 -17.86
C GLY A 896 26.49 35.05 -16.48
N LYS A 897 25.52 34.90 -15.60
CA LYS A 897 25.77 34.36 -14.27
C LYS A 897 25.92 32.85 -14.40
N VAL A 898 27.10 32.44 -14.85
CA VAL A 898 27.63 31.07 -14.80
C VAL A 898 27.60 30.52 -13.35
N ALA A 899 27.40 31.40 -12.36
CA ALA A 899 27.36 31.12 -10.93
C ALA A 899 26.00 30.63 -10.37
N TYR A 900 24.92 30.52 -11.17
CA TYR A 900 23.68 29.87 -10.69
C TYR A 900 23.72 28.36 -10.98
N ALA A 901 23.51 27.53 -9.95
CA ALA A 901 23.40 26.07 -10.09
C ALA A 901 22.35 25.66 -11.14
N ALA A 902 21.24 26.41 -11.24
CA ALA A 902 20.19 26.23 -12.25
C ALA A 902 20.66 26.42 -13.71
N CYS A 903 21.79 27.10 -13.94
CA CYS A 903 22.31 27.34 -15.29
C CYS A 903 23.30 26.28 -15.78
N GLN A 904 23.76 25.36 -14.93
CA GLN A 904 24.77 24.37 -15.33
C GLN A 904 24.19 23.33 -16.31
N HIS A 905 22.95 22.88 -16.12
CA HIS A 905 22.26 21.98 -17.06
C HIS A 905 22.20 22.52 -18.50
N TRP A 906 21.97 23.83 -18.66
CA TRP A 906 21.87 24.49 -19.98
C TRP A 906 23.21 24.78 -20.64
N ASN A 907 24.30 24.85 -19.85
CA ASN A 907 25.62 25.31 -20.29
C ASN A 907 26.69 24.22 -20.36
N THR A 908 26.46 23.04 -19.79
CA THR A 908 27.39 21.90 -19.87
C THR A 908 26.98 20.99 -21.04
N ALA A 909 27.92 20.41 -21.77
CA ALA A 909 27.63 19.40 -22.79
C ALA A 909 27.67 18.00 -22.17
N ASP A 910 26.64 17.19 -22.39
CA ASP A 910 26.62 15.76 -22.16
C ASP A 910 27.38 15.10 -23.31
N THR A 911 28.65 14.82 -23.03
CA THR A 911 29.56 14.14 -23.96
C THR A 911 29.68 12.65 -23.66
N GLY A 912 28.80 12.08 -22.80
CA GLY A 912 29.02 10.79 -22.15
C GLY A 912 28.22 9.59 -22.68
N ILE A 913 27.29 9.74 -23.62
CA ILE A 913 26.44 8.61 -24.05
C ILE A 913 27.21 7.69 -25.01
N ILE A 914 27.78 6.60 -24.48
CA ILE A 914 28.35 5.49 -25.27
C ILE A 914 27.42 4.28 -25.15
N CYS A 915 26.81 3.86 -26.26
CA CYS A 915 25.94 2.69 -26.31
C CYS A 915 26.69 1.37 -26.10
N VAL A 916 26.19 0.50 -25.22
CA VAL A 916 26.65 -0.89 -25.11
C VAL A 916 25.63 -1.81 -25.80
N ALA A 917 26.02 -2.42 -26.93
CA ALA A 917 25.13 -3.23 -27.77
C ALA A 917 24.52 -4.47 -27.07
N THR A 918 25.06 -4.89 -25.92
CA THR A 918 24.56 -6.03 -25.13
C THR A 918 23.39 -5.68 -24.20
N ALA A 919 23.07 -4.40 -23.98
CA ALA A 919 22.00 -3.95 -23.09
C ALA A 919 20.65 -3.69 -23.81
N GLY A 920 20.57 -3.92 -25.12
CA GLY A 920 19.36 -3.68 -25.94
C GLY A 920 19.56 -2.64 -27.05
N ASN A 921 18.49 -2.34 -27.79
CA ASN A 921 18.54 -1.37 -28.89
C ASN A 921 18.83 0.05 -28.38
N CYS A 922 19.99 0.59 -28.76
CA CYS A 922 20.38 1.94 -28.43
C CYS A 922 19.82 2.93 -29.46
N ASN A 923 18.77 3.65 -29.11
CA ASN A 923 18.23 4.73 -29.92
C ASN A 923 18.71 6.07 -29.34
N VAL A 924 19.95 6.45 -29.68
CA VAL A 924 20.48 7.80 -29.47
C VAL A 924 19.75 8.78 -30.38
N ALA A 925 18.50 9.13 -30.05
CA ALA A 925 17.89 10.33 -30.59
C ALA A 925 18.75 11.53 -30.16
N THR A 926 18.93 12.53 -31.01
CA THR A 926 19.88 13.63 -30.82
C THR A 926 19.37 14.75 -29.90
N ASP A 927 18.20 14.56 -29.29
CA ASP A 927 17.35 15.66 -28.81
C ASP A 927 16.97 15.55 -27.32
N TRP A 928 17.61 14.65 -26.57
CA TRP A 928 17.43 14.55 -25.11
C TRP A 928 17.82 15.89 -24.50
N ALA A 929 16.83 16.62 -23.97
CA ALA A 929 17.05 17.93 -23.39
C ALA A 929 17.81 17.77 -22.06
N GLY A 930 19.13 17.73 -22.18
CA GLY A 930 20.06 17.77 -21.08
C GLY A 930 21.47 17.59 -21.57
N GLY A 931 22.14 18.72 -21.78
CA GLY A 931 23.57 18.76 -21.97
C GLY A 931 24.04 18.91 -23.43
N ARG A 932 23.87 20.08 -24.04
CA ARG A 932 24.71 20.45 -25.21
C ARG A 932 25.20 21.90 -25.20
N GLY A 933 25.10 22.61 -24.07
CA GLY A 933 25.43 24.03 -24.06
C GLY A 933 24.52 24.91 -24.93
N THR A 934 23.36 24.39 -25.38
CA THR A 934 22.35 25.11 -26.15
C THR A 934 20.95 24.73 -25.68
N LEU A 935 20.08 25.73 -25.49
CA LEU A 935 18.64 25.51 -25.26
C LEU A 935 18.04 24.69 -26.42
N PRO A 936 17.03 23.82 -26.19
CA PRO A 936 16.25 23.25 -27.27
C PRO A 936 15.73 24.39 -28.15
N THR A 937 15.77 24.18 -29.46
CA THR A 937 15.33 25.16 -30.48
C THR A 937 13.89 25.64 -30.24
N ASN A 938 13.08 24.86 -29.52
CA ASN A 938 11.76 25.24 -29.02
C ASN A 938 11.63 24.96 -27.50
N PHE A 939 11.81 25.99 -26.68
CA PHE A 939 11.67 25.90 -25.21
C PHE A 939 10.21 26.02 -24.71
N GLY A 940 9.26 26.29 -25.63
CA GLY A 940 7.85 26.51 -25.31
C GLY A 940 7.19 25.35 -24.56
N PRO A 941 7.38 24.08 -24.96
CA PRO A 941 6.80 22.93 -24.27
C PRO A 941 7.28 22.79 -22.81
N VAL A 942 8.58 22.96 -22.55
CA VAL A 942 9.18 22.86 -21.20
C VAL A 942 8.65 23.97 -20.28
N VAL A 943 8.58 25.20 -20.77
CA VAL A 943 8.03 26.33 -20.00
C VAL A 943 6.54 26.17 -19.75
N THR A 944 5.81 25.64 -20.73
CA THR A 944 4.37 25.35 -20.61
C THR A 944 4.16 24.29 -19.53
N GLN A 945 4.91 23.20 -19.57
CA GLN A 945 4.84 22.10 -18.63
C GLN A 945 5.20 22.51 -17.19
N ILE A 946 6.31 23.23 -16.99
CA ILE A 946 6.65 23.79 -15.67
C ILE A 946 5.55 24.77 -15.20
N GLY A 947 4.98 25.57 -16.09
CA GLY A 947 3.84 26.43 -15.79
C GLY A 947 2.59 25.67 -15.36
N GLN A 948 2.34 24.49 -15.94
CA GLN A 948 1.24 23.60 -15.57
C GLN A 948 1.46 22.98 -14.18
N TRP A 949 2.70 22.65 -13.80
CA TRP A 949 3.04 22.10 -12.47
C TRP A 949 2.90 23.10 -11.34
N ILE A 950 3.19 24.36 -11.61
CA ILE A 950 3.17 25.41 -10.59
C ILE A 950 1.74 25.92 -10.38
N GLY A 951 0.86 25.77 -11.38
CA GLY A 951 -0.37 26.51 -11.47
C GLY A 951 -0.07 28.01 -11.60
N LYS A 952 -1.06 28.87 -11.89
CA LYS A 952 -0.85 30.33 -11.89
C LYS A 952 -0.66 30.92 -10.46
N GLY A 953 -0.30 30.09 -9.48
CA GLY A 953 -0.24 30.41 -8.05
C GLY A 953 1.05 29.93 -7.40
N GLN A 954 1.29 30.40 -6.18
CA GLN A 954 2.50 30.10 -5.42
C GLN A 954 2.60 28.60 -5.11
N TRP A 955 3.74 28.00 -5.43
CA TRP A 955 4.16 26.75 -4.82
C TRP A 955 4.40 27.00 -3.33
N THR A 956 3.43 26.68 -2.49
CA THR A 956 3.68 26.35 -1.09
C THR A 956 3.96 24.86 -1.04
N PHE A 957 5.13 24.46 -0.52
CA PHE A 957 5.39 23.07 -0.14
C PHE A 957 4.29 22.63 0.85
N GLY A 958 3.22 22.03 0.32
CA GLY A 958 2.13 21.43 1.09
C GLY A 958 2.42 19.98 1.47
N VAL A 959 3.55 19.45 1.03
CA VAL A 959 4.16 18.23 1.54
C VAL A 959 5.53 18.68 2.02
N ALA A 960 5.94 18.28 3.22
CA ALA A 960 7.30 18.53 3.69
C ALA A 960 8.25 18.12 2.54
N SER A 961 9.24 18.96 2.19
CA SER A 961 10.15 18.75 1.05
C SER A 961 10.45 17.26 0.85
N TYR A 962 10.53 16.71 -0.37
CA TYR A 962 10.81 15.26 -0.55
C TYR A 962 12.01 14.78 0.31
N ALA A 963 12.96 15.67 0.59
CA ALA A 963 14.06 15.52 1.55
C ALA A 963 13.72 15.23 3.02
N SER A 964 12.49 15.50 3.44
CA SER A 964 11.94 15.25 4.78
C SER A 964 11.01 14.03 4.83
N LEU A 965 10.81 13.35 3.71
CA LEU A 965 10.11 12.06 3.69
C LEU A 965 11.11 10.96 4.06
N ALA A 966 10.70 10.04 4.93
CA ALA A 966 11.56 8.92 5.36
C ALA A 966 11.87 8.00 4.17
N GLY A 967 13.13 7.56 4.07
CA GLY A 967 13.61 6.63 3.04
C GLY A 967 13.59 7.16 1.59
N VAL A 968 13.31 8.46 1.40
CA VAL A 968 13.37 9.10 0.09
C VAL A 968 14.79 9.48 -0.29
N GLN A 969 15.12 9.26 -1.55
CA GLN A 969 16.37 9.73 -2.11
C GLN A 969 16.31 11.24 -2.40
N LEU A 970 17.25 12.01 -1.84
CA LEU A 970 17.32 13.47 -2.01
C LEU A 970 17.45 13.92 -3.48
N ALA A 971 18.01 13.06 -4.32
CA ALA A 971 17.97 13.17 -5.77
C ALA A 971 18.11 11.77 -6.41
N PRO A 972 17.39 11.45 -7.51
CA PRO A 972 17.60 10.22 -8.26
C PRO A 972 19.07 10.13 -8.61
N GLN A 973 19.64 8.95 -8.38
CA GLN A 973 21.02 8.67 -8.74
C GLN A 973 21.01 8.33 -10.22
N THR A 974 20.76 9.36 -11.03
CA THR A 974 21.19 9.45 -12.42
C THR A 974 20.85 8.24 -13.30
N LEU A 975 19.56 8.13 -13.63
CA LEU A 975 18.97 7.68 -14.91
C LEU A 975 19.84 6.76 -15.79
N ALA A 976 19.58 5.47 -15.69
CA ALA A 976 20.42 4.43 -16.27
C ALA A 976 19.80 3.65 -17.46
N ASP A 977 18.65 4.04 -18.03
CA ASP A 977 17.96 3.29 -19.12
C ASP A 977 18.79 2.98 -20.39
N HIS A 978 20.02 3.47 -20.51
CA HIS A 978 20.90 3.24 -21.66
C HIS A 978 22.12 2.35 -21.37
N GLY A 979 22.18 1.67 -20.21
CA GLY A 979 23.32 0.83 -19.84
C GLY A 979 24.54 1.63 -19.38
N ASN A 980 24.34 2.88 -18.96
CA ASN A 980 25.41 3.78 -18.51
C ASN A 980 25.52 3.80 -16.98
N CYS A 981 26.75 3.62 -16.50
CA CYS A 981 27.13 3.87 -15.11
C CYS A 981 27.13 5.39 -14.84
N TYR A 982 26.13 5.89 -14.13
CA TYR A 982 26.24 7.18 -13.46
C TYR A 982 26.23 6.97 -11.95
N GLU A 983 27.38 7.21 -11.32
CA GLU A 983 27.49 7.31 -9.88
C GLU A 983 27.47 8.78 -9.51
N ASN A 984 26.61 9.17 -8.56
CA ASN A 984 26.64 10.52 -8.02
C ASN A 984 27.61 10.56 -6.83
N ASN A 985 28.30 11.66 -6.53
CA ASN A 985 29.01 11.82 -5.25
C ASN A 985 28.14 12.59 -4.23
N VAL A 986 28.08 12.13 -2.99
CA VAL A 986 27.54 12.89 -1.85
C VAL A 986 28.68 13.66 -1.17
N LEU A 987 28.51 14.97 -1.04
CA LEU A 987 29.35 15.82 -0.21
C LEU A 987 28.61 16.09 1.11
N SER A 988 29.16 15.62 2.23
CA SER A 988 28.56 15.74 3.56
C SER A 988 29.50 16.49 4.49
N PRO A 989 29.33 17.81 4.69
CA PRO A 989 30.11 18.56 5.66
C PRO A 989 29.66 18.20 7.08
N SER A 990 30.61 18.10 8.00
CA SER A 990 30.36 17.92 9.44
C SER A 990 29.60 19.11 10.06
N ALA A 991 29.59 20.27 9.39
CA ALA A 991 28.76 21.42 9.73
C ALA A 991 28.42 22.25 8.48
N THR A 992 27.17 22.72 8.36
CA THR A 992 26.73 23.62 7.28
C THR A 992 26.96 25.10 7.60
N THR A 993 27.35 25.40 8.84
CA THR A 993 27.71 26.75 9.31
C THR A 993 29.00 26.70 10.11
N ILE A 994 29.91 27.64 9.87
CA ILE A 994 31.18 27.77 10.59
C ILE A 994 31.31 29.21 11.10
N SER A 995 31.72 29.38 12.35
CA SER A 995 32.02 30.69 12.93
C SER A 995 33.52 30.85 13.16
N THR A 996 34.08 31.99 12.82
CA THR A 996 35.50 32.31 13.04
C THR A 996 35.69 33.80 13.34
N THR A 997 36.88 34.21 13.81
CA THR A 997 37.22 35.61 14.07
C THR A 997 38.03 36.18 12.91
N VAL A 998 37.92 37.48 12.64
CA VAL A 998 38.72 38.15 11.59
C VAL A 998 40.20 37.82 11.72
N GLY A 999 40.82 37.37 10.62
CA GLY A 999 42.25 37.00 10.58
C GLY A 999 42.58 35.60 11.13
N THR A 1000 41.59 34.82 11.55
CA THR A 1000 41.77 33.42 12.01
C THR A 1000 41.14 32.42 11.05
N SER A 1001 41.78 31.27 10.92
CA SER A 1001 41.30 30.17 10.07
C SER A 1001 40.40 29.22 10.85
N ALA A 1002 39.30 28.79 10.24
CA ALA A 1002 38.45 27.72 10.75
C ALA A 1002 38.34 26.60 9.74
N SER A 1003 38.16 25.37 10.22
CA SER A 1003 38.11 24.18 9.36
C SER A 1003 36.89 23.33 9.64
N VAL A 1004 36.36 22.71 8.58
CA VAL A 1004 35.27 21.72 8.65
C VAL A 1004 35.69 20.48 7.88
N SER A 1005 35.43 19.31 8.44
CA SER A 1005 35.60 18.06 7.71
C SER A 1005 34.43 17.90 6.74
N VAL A 1006 34.71 17.55 5.50
CA VAL A 1006 33.72 17.21 4.47
C VAL A 1006 33.97 15.79 4.04
N GLN A 1007 33.00 14.92 4.26
CA GLN A 1007 33.00 13.57 3.73
C GLN A 1007 32.60 13.63 2.26
N VAL A 1008 33.38 12.98 1.42
CA VAL A 1008 33.04 12.74 0.02
C VAL A 1008 32.82 11.26 -0.13
N ALA A 1009 31.58 10.86 -0.39
CA ALA A 1009 31.23 9.49 -0.66
C ALA A 1009 30.72 9.38 -2.08
N VAL A 1010 31.03 8.29 -2.76
CA VAL A 1010 30.23 7.95 -3.94
C VAL A 1010 28.87 7.49 -3.44
N SER A 1011 27.82 8.16 -3.89
CA SER A 1011 26.45 7.76 -3.72
C SER A 1011 26.21 6.50 -4.55
N GLY A 1012 25.80 5.46 -3.84
CA GLY A 1012 25.86 4.09 -4.30
C GLY A 1012 26.37 3.26 -3.13
N LEU A 1013 25.53 2.37 -2.64
CA LEU A 1013 25.99 1.32 -1.73
C LEU A 1013 27.07 0.47 -2.44
N PRO A 1014 27.76 -0.44 -1.75
CA PRO A 1014 28.67 -1.44 -2.35
C PRO A 1014 28.17 -2.15 -3.63
N ASP A 1015 26.90 -1.99 -3.99
CA ASP A 1015 26.14 -2.70 -5.02
C ASP A 1015 26.09 -2.02 -6.41
N LYS A 1016 26.79 -0.89 -6.62
CA LYS A 1016 26.99 -0.35 -7.99
C LYS A 1016 28.19 -1.00 -8.67
N LEU A 1017 27.93 -1.88 -9.64
CA LEU A 1017 28.94 -2.53 -10.47
C LEU A 1017 29.40 -1.59 -11.60
N CYS A 1018 30.19 -0.57 -11.25
CA CYS A 1018 31.03 0.12 -12.22
C CYS A 1018 32.47 -0.38 -12.04
N PRO A 1019 33.00 -1.24 -12.93
CA PRO A 1019 34.36 -1.74 -12.79
C PRO A 1019 35.37 -0.60 -12.96
N GLY A 1020 35.93 -0.06 -11.86
CA GLY A 1020 36.92 1.00 -11.93
C GLY A 1020 37.29 1.66 -10.59
N SER A 1021 38.27 2.57 -10.64
CA SER A 1021 38.60 3.49 -9.56
C SER A 1021 38.26 4.91 -10.02
N VAL A 1022 37.62 5.72 -9.17
CA VAL A 1022 37.18 7.08 -9.50
C VAL A 1022 38.17 8.09 -8.95
N VAL A 1023 38.73 8.96 -9.78
CA VAL A 1023 39.54 10.08 -9.31
C VAL A 1023 38.63 11.28 -9.05
N VAL A 1024 38.59 11.75 -7.80
CA VAL A 1024 37.82 12.91 -7.37
C VAL A 1024 38.74 14.10 -7.14
N ASN A 1025 38.49 15.18 -7.87
CA ASN A 1025 39.09 16.48 -7.66
C ASN A 1025 38.08 17.35 -6.91
N LEU A 1026 38.54 18.17 -5.98
CA LEU A 1026 37.71 19.10 -5.23
C LEU A 1026 38.24 20.51 -5.43
N SER A 1027 37.32 21.44 -5.59
CA SER A 1027 37.58 22.87 -5.65
C SER A 1027 36.56 23.62 -4.81
N THR A 1028 36.85 24.88 -4.52
CA THR A 1028 35.97 25.74 -3.71
C THR A 1028 35.76 27.05 -4.45
N VAL A 1029 34.53 27.56 -4.40
CA VAL A 1029 34.14 28.86 -4.91
C VAL A 1029 33.63 29.68 -3.74
N GLN A 1030 34.14 30.90 -3.58
CA GLN A 1030 33.92 31.71 -2.38
C GLN A 1030 33.41 33.09 -2.73
N THR A 1031 32.58 33.65 -1.86
CA THR A 1031 32.20 35.07 -1.91
C THR A 1031 33.42 35.98 -1.71
N THR A 1032 33.44 37.13 -2.38
CA THR A 1032 34.55 38.09 -2.32
C THR A 1032 34.90 38.49 -0.88
N GLY A 1033 36.18 38.40 -0.51
CA GLY A 1033 36.67 38.72 0.84
C GLY A 1033 36.90 37.50 1.76
N LEU A 1034 36.50 36.31 1.34
CA LEU A 1034 36.80 35.04 1.99
C LEU A 1034 37.89 34.28 1.20
N THR A 1035 38.81 33.63 1.90
CA THR A 1035 39.79 32.68 1.35
C THR A 1035 39.47 31.28 1.87
N ALA A 1036 39.36 30.31 0.98
CA ALA A 1036 38.97 28.93 1.23
C ALA A 1036 39.93 28.00 0.48
N SER A 1037 40.27 26.88 1.10
CA SER A 1037 41.11 25.84 0.53
C SER A 1037 40.65 24.47 1.00
N VAL A 1038 40.78 23.44 0.16
CA VAL A 1038 40.37 22.08 0.48
C VAL A 1038 41.55 21.12 0.33
N SER A 1039 41.72 20.18 1.26
CA SER A 1039 42.80 19.18 1.23
C SER A 1039 42.46 17.95 2.07
N PRO A 1040 42.78 16.71 1.62
CA PRO A 1040 43.48 16.37 0.37
C PRO A 1040 42.59 16.40 -0.88
N THR A 1041 43.20 16.69 -2.04
CA THR A 1041 42.64 16.56 -3.39
C THR A 1041 43.77 16.63 -4.45
N PRO A 1042 43.75 15.85 -5.56
CA PRO A 1042 42.80 14.79 -5.90
C PRO A 1042 42.97 13.54 -5.03
N PHE A 1043 41.94 12.71 -4.98
CA PHE A 1043 42.00 11.41 -4.32
C PHE A 1043 41.16 10.37 -5.06
N THR A 1044 41.37 9.09 -4.76
CA THR A 1044 40.76 7.98 -5.50
C THR A 1044 39.79 7.21 -4.63
N LEU A 1045 38.55 7.07 -5.08
CA LEU A 1045 37.53 6.21 -4.48
C LEU A 1045 37.48 4.87 -5.22
N THR A 1046 37.27 3.78 -4.47
CA THR A 1046 37.17 2.42 -5.01
C THR A 1046 36.01 1.68 -4.36
N GLN A 1047 35.57 0.56 -4.92
CA GLN A 1047 34.53 -0.27 -4.30
C GLN A 1047 34.89 -0.73 -2.87
N ALA A 1048 36.18 -0.95 -2.58
CA ALA A 1048 36.67 -1.32 -1.25
C ALA A 1048 36.83 -0.12 -0.29
N SER A 1049 36.73 1.11 -0.80
CA SER A 1049 36.86 2.36 -0.04
C SER A 1049 36.03 3.46 -0.72
N PRO A 1050 34.69 3.41 -0.60
CA PRO A 1050 33.77 4.24 -1.39
C PRO A 1050 33.60 5.67 -0.83
N SER A 1051 34.32 6.02 0.23
CA SER A 1051 34.27 7.35 0.84
C SER A 1051 35.63 7.79 1.34
N GLN A 1052 35.82 9.11 1.37
CA GLN A 1052 37.02 9.74 1.88
C GLN A 1052 36.72 11.10 2.52
N ALA A 1053 37.34 11.35 3.67
CA ALA A 1053 37.28 12.64 4.34
C ALA A 1053 38.26 13.65 3.70
N THR A 1054 37.77 14.86 3.45
CA THR A 1054 38.61 16.04 3.15
C THR A 1054 38.37 17.14 4.19
N THR A 1055 39.22 18.15 4.22
CA THR A 1055 39.10 19.29 5.13
C THR A 1055 39.03 20.58 4.35
N LEU A 1056 37.96 21.35 4.55
CA LEU A 1056 37.89 22.74 4.14
C LEU A 1056 38.47 23.62 5.23
N THR A 1057 39.32 24.56 4.84
CA THR A 1057 39.82 25.62 5.71
C THR A 1057 39.42 26.97 5.12
N VAL A 1058 38.85 27.85 5.94
CA VAL A 1058 38.37 29.18 5.56
C VAL A 1058 38.98 30.26 6.44
N SER A 1059 39.24 31.43 5.87
CA SER A 1059 39.69 32.64 6.58
C SER A 1059 39.18 33.90 5.88
N ALA A 1060 38.84 34.95 6.64
CA ALA A 1060 38.42 36.23 6.06
C ALA A 1060 39.17 37.40 6.70
N ALA A 1061 39.37 38.45 5.89
CA ALA A 1061 40.04 39.68 6.31
C ALA A 1061 39.08 40.74 6.91
N ALA A 1062 37.77 40.48 6.90
CA ALA A 1062 36.75 41.37 7.46
C ALA A 1062 35.61 40.57 8.09
N ALA A 1063 34.89 41.20 9.03
CA ALA A 1063 33.72 40.62 9.64
C ALA A 1063 32.54 40.62 8.65
N GLY A 1064 31.75 39.56 8.65
CA GLY A 1064 30.65 39.39 7.72
C GLY A 1064 30.18 37.94 7.59
N THR A 1065 29.08 37.75 6.86
CA THR A 1065 28.59 36.42 6.48
C THR A 1065 29.01 36.14 5.05
N TYR A 1066 29.77 35.08 4.86
CA TYR A 1066 30.33 34.65 3.59
C TYR A 1066 29.81 33.27 3.21
N THR A 1067 29.91 32.93 1.93
CA THR A 1067 29.45 31.65 1.41
C THR A 1067 30.59 30.96 0.69
N VAL A 1068 30.83 29.69 1.04
CA VAL A 1068 31.70 28.78 0.29
C VAL A 1068 30.84 27.71 -0.36
N ILE A 1069 31.05 27.53 -1.65
CA ILE A 1069 30.47 26.47 -2.47
C ILE A 1069 31.58 25.47 -2.77
N PHE A 1070 31.38 24.22 -2.37
CA PHE A 1070 32.26 23.12 -2.80
C PHE A 1070 31.89 22.70 -4.22
N VAL A 1071 32.88 22.29 -4.99
CA VAL A 1071 32.71 21.76 -6.33
C VAL A 1071 33.60 20.53 -6.43
N SER A 1072 33.01 19.34 -6.52
CA SER A 1072 33.77 18.15 -6.94
C SER A 1072 33.79 18.04 -8.46
N SER A 1073 34.84 17.43 -9.01
CA SER A 1073 34.92 17.01 -10.41
C SER A 1073 35.57 15.63 -10.50
N GLU A 1074 34.96 14.74 -11.25
CA GLU A 1074 35.38 13.34 -11.34
C GLU A 1074 36.13 13.06 -12.64
N THR A 1075 36.93 11.99 -12.64
CA THR A 1075 37.55 11.47 -13.86
C THR A 1075 37.57 9.96 -13.81
N TRP A 1076 36.91 9.33 -14.79
CA TRP A 1076 36.81 7.88 -14.90
C TRP A 1076 37.88 7.33 -15.86
N PRO A 1077 38.55 6.21 -15.54
CA PRO A 1077 39.44 5.55 -16.49
C PRO A 1077 38.61 4.94 -17.62
N ALA A 1078 38.97 5.25 -18.86
CA ALA A 1078 38.32 4.67 -20.04
C ALA A 1078 38.51 3.15 -20.06
N THR A 1079 37.44 2.38 -19.90
CA THR A 1079 37.47 0.93 -20.15
C THR A 1079 37.63 0.68 -21.64
N THR A 1080 38.47 -0.29 -21.99
CA THR A 1080 38.96 -0.57 -23.34
C THR A 1080 37.86 -0.95 -24.34
N ALA A 1081 37.36 0.02 -25.12
CA ALA A 1081 37.03 -0.12 -26.56
C ALA A 1081 36.55 1.23 -27.15
N THR A 1082 37.51 2.01 -27.71
CA THR A 1082 37.38 3.23 -28.58
C THR A 1082 36.97 4.57 -27.94
N PRO A 1083 37.23 5.70 -28.64
CA PRO A 1083 38.51 6.37 -28.84
C PRO A 1083 38.81 7.42 -27.74
N ALA A 1084 40.09 7.69 -27.52
CA ALA A 1084 40.59 8.66 -26.56
C ALA A 1084 40.02 10.08 -26.80
N GLY A 1085 39.29 10.62 -25.82
CA GLY A 1085 38.93 12.03 -25.81
C GLY A 1085 37.84 12.38 -24.79
N ASN A 1086 38.28 12.99 -23.68
CA ASN A 1086 37.51 13.81 -22.73
C ASN A 1086 36.83 13.06 -21.57
N GLY A 1087 37.42 13.22 -20.37
CA GLY A 1087 36.83 12.76 -19.12
C GLY A 1087 35.55 13.54 -18.78
N VAL A 1088 34.53 12.82 -18.34
CA VAL A 1088 33.25 13.37 -17.85
C VAL A 1088 33.51 14.11 -16.54
N THR A 1089 33.17 15.40 -16.46
CA THR A 1089 33.25 16.21 -15.23
C THR A 1089 31.84 16.42 -14.67
N ILE A 1090 31.50 15.76 -13.56
CA ILE A 1090 30.25 15.96 -12.82
C ILE A 1090 30.51 16.85 -11.61
N VAL A 1091 29.66 17.86 -11.37
CA VAL A 1091 29.85 18.90 -10.35
C VAL A 1091 28.78 18.83 -9.26
N TYR A 1092 29.20 18.53 -8.02
CA TYR A 1092 28.34 18.58 -6.83
C TYR A 1092 28.62 19.84 -6.02
N THR A 1093 27.56 20.46 -5.50
CA THR A 1093 27.66 21.70 -4.74
C THR A 1093 27.08 21.59 -3.33
N VAL A 1094 27.88 21.97 -2.34
CA VAL A 1094 27.45 22.14 -0.96
C VAL A 1094 27.77 23.55 -0.55
N THR A 1095 26.78 24.22 0.04
CA THR A 1095 26.90 25.60 0.51
C THR A 1095 27.18 25.61 2.00
N ILE A 1096 28.31 26.20 2.39
CA ILE A 1096 28.64 26.44 3.80
C ILE A 1096 28.61 27.94 4.07
N THR A 1097 27.87 28.31 5.11
CA THR A 1097 27.79 29.70 5.58
C THR A 1097 28.90 29.94 6.60
N VAL A 1098 29.72 30.95 6.37
CA VAL A 1098 30.82 31.33 7.27
C VAL A 1098 30.51 32.68 7.91
N THR A 1099 30.34 32.69 9.23
CA THR A 1099 30.15 33.93 10.00
C THR A 1099 31.48 34.34 10.61
N VAL A 1100 31.99 35.49 10.19
CA VAL A 1100 33.24 36.07 10.70
C VAL A 1100 32.91 37.24 11.60
N THR A 1101 33.28 37.12 12.87
CA THR A 1101 33.09 38.16 13.91
C THR A 1101 34.35 38.94 14.19
#